data_AF-A0A8C4TMG7-F1
#
_entry.id   AF-A0A8C4TMG7-F1
#
_cell.length_a   1.000
_cell.length_b   1.000
_cell.length_c   1.000
_cell.angle_alpha   90.00
_cell.angle_beta   90.00
_cell.angle_gamma   90.00
#
_symmetry.space_group_name_H-M   'P 1'
#
loop_
_entity.id
_entity.type
_entity.pdbx_description
1 polymer ?
#
loop_
_entity_poly.entity_id
_entity_poly.type
_entity_poly.pdbx_seq_one_letter_code
_entity_poly.pdbx_strand_id
1 'polypeptide(L)'
;MLASLPRLIKHHEAKIIFKDTNCLKTSYNHHSIACHQTKCKKNKKRIKTKCLTCSTCGDQFGTNRGLGQHIRHPKIWKENFMNPTDKEIWLEDTTNLLLKMLLDKSKDKKSKPISPKHVMPSKKQVPKRILKKYQYKRAQTLYKKDKAHLASEILDSITRKKCEISLDKINEHFNGVWGSRSETTSVFMAPISASEVQTATYNLWLLAGAITKAFKKARTLLLPKSTEVQKLSNNNWRPITIGSLITRIFSKILYTRLKSGILLNPRQKGFMDTVGCSENIQTLQAIIMAHKTHQKSLGMVFIDFEKAFDTVSHAYLFRILRIMRLDTHISQLFRDMYSGASNCVENYEGNTTAITLMRGVKQGDDLSPLFFNIAIDPLIHKLESDGSGTFLGETTITAMAFADDLVLVSNTWGGMKRNLNILKEFCREAGLKLQPAKCKGFFFTWKNRKMVVKKTNLWKLDRIEMKRISSKSPIKYLGINVERRKGVFMEDPQSELEKWSNLIGKAPLKPIQKINIFNQYAIPRLLYSLLNTNFCLLTIRKLDVHIRKTIKTWLHLPQCTSNGVIYSKRTNGGLSVLKLEAIILKSSLKTLGRITLSEDPILQETCNQNNICRQLNNLRKLMGGTPTNFPNQDLLFNICPNQIPSDVPIKFRDWRQAEFDSWKRLPIQGLGIDLFEEDKVSNCWLYSHKWMSQGQFIAAIQVRANVFPTRETISRESVSHILGQCPALQKERIARHHKLCSLLANECETHGWFAHQEHSVKLKNGRSLRPDLILIKNKDCIVIDLPVRYEFNIEEAQRAKLSKEKKYEKISPLIREEFGALKVQTFGLVVGARGKWYGFNNKPLKLIGLSTSRILSFSKLMSRRSLLYSLDMLSAFSR
;
A
#
# COMPACT_ATOMS: atom_id res chain seq x y z
N MET A 1 12.01 -3.21 -3.24
CA MET A 1 12.49 -1.95 -2.64
C MET A 1 11.50 -0.76 -2.72
N LEU A 2 10.21 -0.95 -3.03
CA LEU A 2 9.23 0.16 -3.16
C LEU A 2 8.19 0.24 -2.03
N ALA A 3 8.37 -0.48 -0.92
CA ALA A 3 7.35 -0.61 0.15
C ALA A 3 7.54 0.35 1.35
N SER A 4 8.57 1.20 1.39
CA SER A 4 8.92 2.01 2.57
C SER A 4 8.63 3.51 2.46
N LEU A 5 8.19 4.04 1.31
CA LEU A 5 7.89 5.47 1.16
C LEU A 5 6.71 6.01 2.01
N PRO A 6 5.64 5.25 2.33
CA PRO A 6 4.50 5.83 3.04
C PRO A 6 4.71 6.15 4.53
N ARG A 7 5.80 5.65 5.16
CA ARG A 7 6.01 5.80 6.61
C ARG A 7 6.85 7.01 7.02
N LEU A 8 7.69 7.55 6.13
CA LEU A 8 8.50 8.75 6.42
C LEU A 8 7.72 10.07 6.25
N ILE A 9 6.57 10.03 5.58
CA ILE A 9 5.80 11.25 5.23
C ILE A 9 4.84 11.68 6.34
N LYS A 10 4.51 10.80 7.31
CA LYS A 10 3.61 11.16 8.42
C LYS A 10 4.22 12.11 9.47
N HIS A 11 5.53 12.36 9.43
CA HIS A 11 6.21 13.21 10.42
C HIS A 11 6.67 14.58 9.89
N HIS A 12 6.46 14.88 8.61
CA HIS A 12 6.79 16.19 8.02
C HIS A 12 5.58 16.80 7.31
N GLU A 13 4.48 16.96 8.05
CA GLU A 13 3.51 18.02 7.76
C GLU A 13 4.08 19.32 8.33
N ALA A 14 4.85 20.05 7.53
CA ALA A 14 5.08 21.46 7.80
C ALA A 14 3.72 22.17 7.66
N LYS A 15 3.10 22.48 8.81
CA LYS A 15 1.94 23.38 8.88
C LYS A 15 2.37 24.75 8.36
N ILE A 16 2.09 25.04 7.10
CA ILE A 16 2.01 26.41 6.61
C ILE A 16 0.63 26.92 7.04
N ILE A 17 0.61 27.76 8.07
CA ILE A 17 -0.59 28.35 8.65
C ILE A 17 -1.05 29.48 7.72
N PHE A 18 -2.21 29.32 7.06
CA PHE A 18 -2.92 30.44 6.48
C PHE A 18 -3.77 31.10 7.57
N LYS A 19 -3.49 32.36 7.91
CA LYS A 19 -4.46 33.24 8.55
C LYS A 19 -5.40 33.76 7.47
N ASP A 20 -6.57 33.15 7.34
CA ASP A 20 -7.70 33.81 6.69
C ASP A 20 -8.34 34.74 7.73
N THR A 21 -8.16 36.05 7.54
CA THR A 21 -8.93 37.07 8.26
C THR A 21 -10.18 37.40 7.45
N ASN A 22 -11.33 37.05 8.03
CA ASN A 22 -12.69 37.54 7.75
C ASN A 22 -13.33 37.13 6.40
N CYS A 23 -14.21 36.10 6.43
CA CYS A 23 -15.66 36.31 6.31
C CYS A 23 -16.49 35.01 6.53
N LEU A 24 -17.30 35.06 7.60
CA LEU A 24 -18.67 34.54 7.79
C LEU A 24 -19.08 33.12 7.32
N LYS A 25 -19.33 32.28 8.34
CA LYS A 25 -20.47 31.34 8.52
C LYS A 25 -21.01 30.62 7.28
N THR A 26 -20.71 29.32 7.18
CA THR A 26 -21.71 28.23 7.17
C THR A 26 -21.01 26.87 7.28
N SER A 27 -21.61 26.00 8.08
CA SER A 27 -21.11 24.72 8.55
C SER A 27 -20.99 23.65 7.47
N TYR A 28 -19.85 22.97 7.38
CA TYR A 28 -19.79 21.59 6.89
C TYR A 28 -18.92 20.71 7.79
N ASN A 29 -19.59 19.71 8.37
CA ASN A 29 -19.06 18.66 9.21
C ASN A 29 -18.21 17.67 8.41
N HIS A 30 -17.00 17.38 8.89
CA HIS A 30 -16.43 16.05 8.76
C HIS A 30 -16.08 15.53 10.15
N HIS A 31 -16.88 14.57 10.61
CA HIS A 31 -16.58 13.71 11.73
C HIS A 31 -15.33 12.89 11.41
N SER A 32 -14.22 13.18 12.10
CA SER A 32 -13.19 12.17 12.35
C SER A 32 -13.28 11.75 13.81
N ILE A 33 -13.26 10.44 13.95
CA ILE A 33 -13.43 9.65 15.17
C ILE A 33 -12.56 10.16 16.31
N ALA A 34 -13.24 10.36 17.43
CA ALA A 34 -12.70 10.60 18.75
C ALA A 34 -11.56 9.64 19.10
N CYS A 35 -10.41 10.21 19.44
CA CYS A 35 -9.59 9.67 20.52
C CYS A 35 -9.68 10.67 21.68
N HIS A 36 -10.45 10.30 22.69
CA HIS A 36 -10.50 10.99 23.97
C HIS A 36 -9.11 11.00 24.62
N GLN A 37 -8.50 12.18 24.67
CA GLN A 37 -7.68 12.57 25.82
C GLN A 37 -8.11 13.99 26.20
N THR A 38 -8.70 14.13 27.39
CA THR A 38 -8.24 15.08 28.42
C THR A 38 -9.23 15.10 29.58
N LYS A 39 -8.78 14.64 30.76
CA LYS A 39 -8.99 15.35 32.01
C LYS A 39 -7.75 15.17 32.87
N CYS A 40 -6.88 16.17 32.88
CA CYS A 40 -6.38 16.70 34.15
C CYS A 40 -5.71 18.05 33.93
N LYS A 41 -6.40 19.11 34.39
CA LYS A 41 -5.82 20.43 34.68
C LYS A 41 -5.34 20.39 36.14
N LYS A 42 -4.22 21.09 36.38
CA LYS A 42 -3.74 21.63 37.68
C LYS A 42 -3.16 20.61 38.68
N ASN A 43 -1.83 20.53 38.76
CA ASN A 43 -1.07 21.22 39.81
C ASN A 43 0.44 20.97 39.69
N LYS A 44 1.21 22.05 39.91
CA LYS A 44 2.67 22.11 39.93
C LYS A 44 3.25 21.10 40.93
N LYS A 45 4.15 20.22 40.48
CA LYS A 45 5.30 19.70 41.24
C LYS A 45 6.32 19.12 40.25
N ARG A 46 7.59 19.56 40.38
CA ARG A 46 8.77 19.06 39.66
C ARG A 46 8.80 17.52 39.72
N ILE A 47 8.78 16.85 38.57
CA ILE A 47 9.08 15.41 38.49
C ILE A 47 10.51 15.26 37.99
N LYS A 48 11.38 14.73 38.85
CA LYS A 48 12.73 14.24 38.49
C LYS A 48 12.59 13.12 37.45
N THR A 49 13.27 13.26 36.32
CA THR A 49 13.40 12.23 35.28
C THR A 49 14.06 10.97 35.86
N LYS A 50 13.33 9.86 35.94
CA LYS A 50 13.91 8.53 36.16
C LYS A 50 14.36 7.96 34.81
N CYS A 51 15.66 7.71 34.68
CA CYS A 51 16.30 7.07 33.53
C CYS A 51 15.65 5.71 33.21
N LEU A 52 15.34 5.48 31.93
CA LEU A 52 14.90 4.17 31.42
C LEU A 52 16.14 3.35 31.04
N THR A 53 16.30 2.14 31.59
CA THR A 53 17.35 1.19 31.21
C THR A 53 16.87 0.20 30.14
N CYS A 54 17.74 -0.19 29.22
CA CYS A 54 17.47 -1.22 28.21
C CYS A 54 17.49 -2.62 28.85
N SER A 55 16.41 -3.40 28.71
CA SER A 55 16.28 -4.73 29.32
C SER A 55 17.10 -5.85 28.66
N THR A 56 17.91 -5.54 27.65
CA THR A 56 18.77 -6.51 26.95
C THR A 56 20.25 -6.29 27.23
N CYS A 57 20.68 -5.08 27.61
CA CYS A 57 22.09 -4.76 27.88
C CYS A 57 22.34 -3.95 29.16
N GLY A 58 21.31 -3.43 29.84
CA GLY A 58 21.44 -2.73 31.13
C GLY A 58 21.70 -1.22 31.06
N ASP A 59 21.97 -0.64 29.89
CA ASP A 59 22.33 0.79 29.79
C ASP A 59 21.16 1.77 29.91
N GLN A 60 21.42 2.93 30.53
CA GLN A 60 20.46 4.02 30.74
C GLN A 60 20.34 4.93 29.50
N PHE A 61 19.11 5.15 29.04
CA PHE A 61 18.79 6.16 28.04
C PHE A 61 18.97 7.56 28.63
N GLY A 62 20.07 8.23 28.25
CA GLY A 62 20.34 9.61 28.67
C GLY A 62 21.75 10.15 28.40
N THR A 63 22.65 9.41 27.75
CA THR A 63 24.00 9.92 27.44
C THR A 63 24.31 9.83 25.94
N ASN A 64 25.11 10.77 25.44
CA ASN A 64 25.54 10.86 24.04
C ASN A 64 26.29 9.60 23.53
N ARG A 65 26.68 8.67 24.41
CA ARG A 65 27.21 7.35 24.02
C ARG A 65 26.12 6.34 23.63
N GLY A 66 24.86 6.54 24.01
CA GLY A 66 23.75 5.62 23.75
C GLY A 66 23.12 5.70 22.35
N LEU A 67 23.39 6.75 21.56
CA LEU A 67 22.86 6.86 20.19
C LEU A 67 23.80 6.24 19.13
N GLY A 68 25.10 6.15 19.42
CA GLY A 68 26.13 5.75 18.44
C GLY A 68 26.35 4.25 18.26
N GLN A 69 25.90 3.40 19.19
CA GLN A 69 26.18 1.95 19.15
C GLN A 69 24.98 1.06 18.82
N HIS A 70 23.85 1.61 18.40
CA HIS A 70 22.66 0.79 18.09
C HIS A 70 22.50 0.36 16.61
N ILE A 71 23.46 0.68 15.73
CA ILE A 71 23.41 0.35 14.28
C ILE A 71 24.29 -0.86 13.87
N ARG A 72 25.11 -1.43 14.75
CA ARG A 72 25.98 -2.56 14.35
C ARG A 72 25.80 -3.81 15.21
N HIS A 73 24.86 -4.67 14.82
CA HIS A 73 25.03 -6.11 14.98
C HIS A 73 24.41 -6.89 13.80
N PRO A 74 25.22 -7.32 12.83
CA PRO A 74 24.83 -8.20 11.76
C PRO A 74 25.36 -9.62 12.01
N LYS A 75 24.48 -10.63 12.07
CA LYS A 75 24.83 -11.99 11.64
C LYS A 75 23.71 -12.54 10.77
N ILE A 76 24.11 -12.89 9.54
CA ILE A 76 23.38 -13.46 8.39
C ILE A 76 22.71 -12.40 7.51
N TRP A 77 23.14 -12.36 6.23
CA TRP A 77 22.87 -11.41 5.10
C TRP A 77 24.12 -10.68 4.56
N LYS A 78 25.29 -11.33 4.62
CA LYS A 78 26.40 -11.07 3.69
C LYS A 78 26.48 -12.26 2.73
N GLU A 79 25.88 -12.10 1.56
CA GLU A 79 26.39 -12.58 0.28
C GLU A 79 25.43 -12.08 -0.81
N ASN A 80 26.00 -11.23 -1.68
CA ASN A 80 25.42 -10.57 -2.85
C ASN A 80 24.50 -9.35 -2.62
N PHE A 81 25.04 -8.20 -3.06
CA PHE A 81 24.46 -6.87 -3.32
C PHE A 81 24.72 -5.73 -2.31
N MET A 82 25.61 -4.84 -2.77
CA MET A 82 25.85 -3.42 -2.45
C MET A 82 26.48 -3.05 -1.09
N ASN A 83 27.59 -2.30 -1.21
CA ASN A 83 28.39 -1.72 -0.14
C ASN A 83 27.57 -0.69 0.70
N PRO A 84 27.69 -0.67 2.04
CA PRO A 84 27.00 0.30 2.89
C PRO A 84 27.60 1.72 2.88
N THR A 85 28.75 1.93 2.26
CA THR A 85 29.47 3.22 2.24
C THR A 85 28.79 4.27 1.35
N ASP A 86 27.91 3.88 0.42
CA ASP A 86 27.31 4.83 -0.54
C ASP A 86 26.06 5.55 -0.02
N LYS A 87 25.57 5.23 1.19
CA LYS A 87 24.36 5.86 1.76
C LYS A 87 24.63 7.01 2.73
N GLU A 88 25.76 7.01 3.42
CA GLU A 88 26.12 8.05 4.39
C GLU A 88 26.92 9.19 3.77
N ILE A 89 27.60 8.94 2.64
CA ILE A 89 28.40 9.95 1.94
C ILE A 89 27.52 11.05 1.30
N TRP A 90 26.26 10.76 0.92
CA TRP A 90 25.47 11.69 0.08
C TRP A 90 24.60 12.73 0.80
N LEU A 91 24.39 12.63 2.13
CA LEU A 91 23.69 13.67 2.90
C LEU A 91 24.66 14.79 3.33
N GLU A 92 25.90 14.45 3.68
CA GLU A 92 26.97 15.42 3.87
C GLU A 92 27.44 16.00 2.53
N ASP A 93 27.52 15.19 1.47
CA ASP A 93 27.86 15.70 0.14
C ASP A 93 26.81 16.61 -0.48
N THR A 94 25.52 16.53 -0.14
CA THR A 94 24.53 17.47 -0.74
C THR A 94 24.69 18.88 -0.20
N THR A 95 25.03 19.03 1.08
CA THR A 95 25.36 20.31 1.72
C THR A 95 26.72 20.82 1.22
N ASN A 96 27.72 19.93 1.13
CA ASN A 96 29.06 20.26 0.62
C ASN A 96 29.09 20.54 -0.89
N LEU A 97 28.21 19.92 -1.70
CA LEU A 97 28.04 20.18 -3.13
C LEU A 97 27.30 21.51 -3.36
N LEU A 98 26.33 21.85 -2.49
CA LEU A 98 25.72 23.19 -2.46
C LEU A 98 26.77 24.27 -2.13
N LEU A 99 27.70 23.99 -1.19
CA LEU A 99 28.82 24.87 -0.83
C LEU A 99 29.89 24.97 -1.93
N LYS A 100 30.39 23.85 -2.48
CA LYS A 100 31.39 23.83 -3.57
C LYS A 100 30.90 24.53 -4.83
N MET A 101 29.62 24.38 -5.18
CA MET A 101 29.07 24.96 -6.42
C MET A 101 28.75 26.45 -6.34
N LEU A 102 28.70 27.02 -5.13
CA LEU A 102 28.64 28.47 -4.93
C LEU A 102 30.03 29.11 -5.03
N LEU A 103 31.11 28.33 -4.95
CA LEU A 103 32.50 28.80 -4.94
C LEU A 103 33.22 28.69 -6.31
N ASP A 104 32.71 27.90 -7.26
CA ASP A 104 33.49 27.45 -8.43
C ASP A 104 33.09 28.07 -9.80
N LYS A 105 32.85 29.39 -9.82
CA LYS A 105 32.78 30.17 -11.08
C LYS A 105 33.68 31.39 -11.04
N SER A 106 34.99 31.15 -11.06
CA SER A 106 35.93 32.17 -11.52
C SER A 106 36.94 31.50 -12.47
N LYS A 107 36.61 31.53 -13.77
CA LYS A 107 37.51 31.51 -14.94
C LYS A 107 36.69 31.14 -16.18
N ASP A 108 36.14 32.16 -16.83
CA ASP A 108 36.44 32.41 -18.24
C ASP A 108 35.92 33.79 -18.64
N LYS A 109 36.82 34.56 -19.23
CA LYS A 109 36.70 35.99 -19.55
C LYS A 109 36.30 36.18 -21.02
N LYS A 110 35.57 37.28 -21.25
CA LYS A 110 35.45 38.10 -22.48
C LYS A 110 34.65 37.54 -23.67
N SER A 111 33.49 38.17 -23.93
CA SER A 111 33.18 38.78 -25.24
C SER A 111 31.94 39.68 -25.17
N LYS A 112 32.01 40.85 -25.83
CA LYS A 112 31.01 41.93 -25.92
C LYS A 112 29.64 41.49 -26.46
N PRO A 113 28.56 42.27 -26.24
CA PRO A 113 27.23 41.96 -26.77
C PRO A 113 27.16 42.28 -28.27
N ILE A 114 26.72 41.31 -29.07
CA ILE A 114 26.35 41.49 -30.48
C ILE A 114 24.83 41.66 -30.56
N SER A 115 24.39 42.82 -31.05
CA SER A 115 23.01 43.02 -31.48
C SER A 115 22.74 42.28 -32.80
N PRO A 116 21.53 41.76 -33.00
CA PRO A 116 20.94 41.92 -34.34
C PRO A 116 19.50 42.43 -34.29
N LYS A 117 19.30 43.58 -34.93
CA LYS A 117 18.09 43.88 -35.70
C LYS A 117 17.96 42.81 -36.80
N HIS A 118 16.82 42.12 -36.90
CA HIS A 118 15.96 42.08 -38.10
C HIS A 118 14.91 40.94 -38.14
N VAL A 119 13.71 41.38 -38.54
CA VAL A 119 12.68 40.78 -39.40
C VAL A 119 12.07 39.42 -39.02
N MET A 120 10.81 39.49 -38.56
CA MET A 120 9.86 38.38 -38.54
C MET A 120 9.39 38.02 -39.96
N PRO A 121 9.32 36.73 -40.34
CA PRO A 121 8.44 36.30 -41.42
C PRO A 121 7.06 35.90 -40.91
N SER A 122 6.07 36.48 -41.58
CA SER A 122 4.63 36.21 -41.66
C SER A 122 4.00 35.05 -40.89
N LYS A 123 2.98 35.43 -40.11
CA LYS A 123 1.88 34.63 -39.57
C LYS A 123 1.26 33.71 -40.63
N LYS A 124 1.33 32.37 -40.46
CA LYS A 124 0.27 31.47 -40.91
C LYS A 124 -0.62 31.17 -39.71
N GLN A 125 -1.85 31.67 -39.77
CA GLN A 125 -2.84 31.59 -38.71
C GLN A 125 -3.24 30.14 -38.44
N VAL A 126 -2.98 29.68 -37.21
CA VAL A 126 -3.73 28.54 -36.64
C VAL A 126 -5.19 28.98 -36.52
N PRO A 127 -6.19 28.18 -36.97
CA PRO A 127 -7.59 28.58 -36.97
C PRO A 127 -8.06 28.99 -35.56
N LYS A 128 -8.47 30.26 -35.42
CA LYS A 128 -8.92 30.91 -34.17
C LYS A 128 -10.16 30.25 -33.51
N ARG A 129 -10.74 29.20 -34.09
CA ARG A 129 -11.96 28.53 -33.61
C ARG A 129 -11.73 27.43 -32.56
N ILE A 130 -10.51 26.90 -32.39
CA ILE A 130 -10.21 25.83 -31.40
C ILE A 130 -9.85 26.39 -30.00
N LEU A 131 -9.61 27.71 -29.89
CA LEU A 131 -9.02 28.33 -28.69
C LEU A 131 -9.97 29.16 -27.81
N LYS A 132 -11.28 29.11 -28.06
CA LYS A 132 -12.23 29.83 -27.21
C LYS A 132 -12.53 29.00 -25.95
N LYS A 133 -11.95 29.48 -24.83
CA LYS A 133 -12.39 29.31 -23.43
C LYS A 133 -11.69 28.25 -22.55
N TYR A 134 -10.38 28.01 -22.71
CA TYR A 134 -9.63 27.37 -21.62
C TYR A 134 -9.31 28.37 -20.49
N GLN A 135 -10.02 28.27 -19.37
CA GLN A 135 -9.84 29.15 -18.21
C GLN A 135 -8.76 28.60 -17.26
N TYR A 136 -7.49 28.86 -17.57
CA TYR A 136 -6.36 28.62 -16.64
C TYR A 136 -6.19 29.74 -15.61
N LYS A 137 -7.20 30.64 -15.48
CA LYS A 137 -7.20 31.76 -14.54
C LYS A 137 -6.95 31.30 -13.11
N ARG A 138 -7.47 30.13 -12.69
CA ARG A 138 -7.25 29.59 -11.35
C ARG A 138 -5.79 29.22 -11.09
N ALA A 139 -5.11 28.56 -12.05
CA ALA A 139 -3.67 28.27 -11.95
C ALA A 139 -2.84 29.55 -11.87
N GLN A 140 -3.19 30.54 -12.70
CA GLN A 140 -2.55 31.85 -12.71
C GLN A 140 -2.76 32.61 -11.39
N THR A 141 -3.99 32.63 -10.85
CA THR A 141 -4.31 33.30 -9.58
C THR A 141 -3.59 32.65 -8.40
N LEU A 142 -3.56 31.32 -8.34
CA LEU A 142 -2.84 30.58 -7.30
C LEU A 142 -1.34 30.88 -7.36
N TYR A 143 -0.74 30.83 -8.55
CA TYR A 143 0.66 31.18 -8.74
C TYR A 143 0.95 32.65 -8.39
N LYS A 144 0.12 33.60 -8.84
CA LYS A 144 0.28 35.03 -8.54
C LYS A 144 0.13 35.32 -7.05
N LYS A 145 -0.82 34.69 -6.36
CA LYS A 145 -1.03 34.84 -4.91
C LYS A 145 0.17 34.31 -4.12
N ASP A 146 0.64 33.11 -4.44
CA ASP A 146 1.83 32.52 -3.82
C ASP A 146 3.07 33.36 -4.10
N LYS A 147 3.27 33.81 -5.35
CA LYS A 147 4.40 34.65 -5.75
C LYS A 147 4.41 35.99 -5.02
N ALA A 148 3.24 36.64 -4.88
CA ALA A 148 3.11 37.92 -4.20
C ALA A 148 3.32 37.76 -2.68
N HIS A 149 2.69 36.76 -2.06
CA HIS A 149 2.91 36.45 -0.65
C HIS A 149 4.37 36.08 -0.37
N LEU A 150 4.98 35.30 -1.24
CA LEU A 150 6.37 34.88 -1.13
C LEU A 150 7.35 36.04 -1.37
N ALA A 151 7.08 36.88 -2.37
CA ALA A 151 7.84 38.11 -2.56
C ALA A 151 7.74 38.99 -1.32
N SER A 152 6.56 39.08 -0.68
CA SER A 152 6.37 39.80 0.58
C SER A 152 7.12 39.15 1.74
N GLU A 153 7.14 37.83 1.90
CA GLU A 153 7.89 37.17 2.97
C GLU A 153 9.40 37.26 2.76
N ILE A 154 9.87 37.16 1.52
CA ILE A 154 11.26 37.36 1.16
C ILE A 154 11.65 38.82 1.37
N LEU A 155 10.82 39.77 0.95
CA LEU A 155 11.03 41.20 1.20
C LEU A 155 10.96 41.53 2.70
N ASP A 156 10.06 40.95 3.49
CA ASP A 156 9.96 41.11 4.96
C ASP A 156 11.16 40.50 5.69
N SER A 157 11.64 39.34 5.22
CA SER A 157 12.85 38.69 5.73
C SER A 157 14.11 39.48 5.37
N ILE A 158 14.15 40.05 4.16
CA ILE A 158 15.22 40.92 3.67
C ILE A 158 15.15 42.31 4.30
N THR A 159 13.98 42.86 4.65
CA THR A 159 13.83 44.20 5.26
C THR A 159 14.03 44.20 6.78
N ARG A 160 13.84 43.06 7.47
CA ARG A 160 14.18 42.91 8.91
C ARG A 160 15.68 42.96 9.20
N LYS A 161 16.55 42.95 8.19
CA LYS A 161 17.96 43.36 8.28
C LYS A 161 18.20 44.37 7.17
N LYS A 162 18.48 45.65 7.49
CA LYS A 162 18.86 46.65 6.47
C LYS A 162 19.92 46.06 5.53
N CYS A 163 19.53 45.74 4.30
CA CYS A 163 20.40 45.10 3.32
C CYS A 163 20.24 45.82 1.97
N GLU A 164 20.99 46.90 1.81
CA GLU A 164 21.59 47.23 0.52
C GLU A 164 22.90 46.47 0.43
N ILE A 165 22.87 45.25 -0.12
CA ILE A 165 24.09 44.45 -0.25
C ILE A 165 24.27 44.06 -1.72
N SER A 166 25.30 44.63 -2.34
CA SER A 166 25.80 44.26 -3.66
C SER A 166 26.29 42.80 -3.65
N LEU A 167 26.25 42.14 -4.81
CA LEU A 167 26.75 40.76 -5.01
C LEU A 167 28.19 40.55 -4.49
N ASP A 168 29.02 41.60 -4.47
CA ASP A 168 30.40 41.55 -3.97
C ASP A 168 30.45 41.45 -2.43
N LYS A 169 29.50 42.09 -1.74
CA LYS A 169 29.37 41.98 -0.27
C LYS A 169 28.70 40.68 0.19
N ILE A 170 27.88 40.03 -0.64
CA ILE A 170 27.39 38.66 -0.37
C ILE A 170 28.56 37.67 -0.45
N ASN A 171 29.48 37.87 -1.40
CA ASN A 171 30.71 37.10 -1.51
C ASN A 171 31.69 37.40 -0.36
N GLU A 172 31.84 38.65 0.09
CA GLU A 172 32.64 38.99 1.29
C GLU A 172 32.04 38.44 2.57
N HIS A 173 30.71 38.42 2.74
CA HIS A 173 30.08 37.82 3.92
C HIS A 173 30.20 36.28 3.92
N PHE A 174 30.13 35.64 2.75
CA PHE A 174 30.42 34.20 2.63
C PHE A 174 31.90 33.89 2.90
N ASN A 175 32.82 34.72 2.41
CA ASN A 175 34.26 34.58 2.66
C ASN A 175 34.68 35.01 4.06
N GLY A 176 33.96 35.90 4.74
CA GLY A 176 34.24 36.35 6.11
C GLY A 176 33.67 35.43 7.19
N VAL A 177 32.62 34.66 6.87
CA VAL A 177 32.06 33.63 7.76
C VAL A 177 32.83 32.30 7.64
N TRP A 178 33.51 32.05 6.51
CA TRP A 178 34.21 30.78 6.24
C TRP A 178 35.70 30.93 5.89
N GLY A 179 36.24 32.15 5.87
CA GLY A 179 37.65 32.46 5.69
C GLY A 179 38.18 33.15 6.93
N SER A 180 39.13 32.51 7.59
CA SER A 180 39.64 32.80 8.95
C SER A 180 38.69 32.28 10.04
N ARG A 181 39.13 31.53 11.06
CA ARG A 181 40.48 31.39 11.60
C ARG A 181 40.53 30.14 12.50
N SER A 182 41.75 29.65 12.68
CA SER A 182 42.19 28.94 13.88
C SER A 182 41.50 29.43 15.15
N GLU A 183 41.13 28.46 15.98
CA GLU A 183 40.97 28.54 17.44
C GLU A 183 39.98 29.55 18.03
N THR A 184 39.04 28.99 18.80
CA THR A 184 38.28 29.61 19.90
C THR A 184 37.32 30.75 19.55
N THR A 185 36.02 30.45 19.43
CA THR A 185 34.97 31.03 20.29
C THR A 185 33.58 30.46 19.97
N SER A 186 32.99 29.83 20.98
CA SER A 186 31.61 29.37 21.03
C SER A 186 30.68 30.53 21.42
N VAL A 187 29.89 31.07 20.49
CA VAL A 187 28.70 31.88 20.81
C VAL A 187 27.56 31.52 19.85
N PHE A 188 26.52 30.91 20.44
CA PHE A 188 25.19 30.58 19.92
C PHE A 188 24.77 31.21 18.58
N MET A 189 24.86 30.44 17.50
CA MET A 189 23.90 30.50 16.40
C MET A 189 23.03 29.24 16.46
N ALA A 190 21.72 29.43 16.62
CA ALA A 190 20.77 28.33 16.51
C ALA A 190 20.91 27.71 15.09
N PRO A 191 20.98 26.37 14.96
CA PRO A 191 21.10 25.74 13.66
C PRO A 191 19.82 26.01 12.86
N ILE A 192 19.95 26.74 11.74
CA ILE A 192 18.88 26.86 10.75
C ILE A 192 18.49 25.44 10.35
N SER A 193 17.22 25.09 10.50
CA SER A 193 16.74 23.75 10.23
C SER A 193 16.88 23.44 8.73
N ALA A 194 17.25 22.22 8.36
CA ALA A 194 17.37 21.80 6.96
C ALA A 194 16.10 22.08 6.13
N SER A 195 14.93 22.16 6.77
CA SER A 195 13.65 22.54 6.15
C SER A 195 13.56 24.00 5.73
N GLU A 196 14.17 24.94 6.46
CA GLU A 196 14.12 26.38 6.15
C GLU A 196 14.98 26.69 4.92
N VAL A 197 16.17 26.09 4.83
CA VAL A 197 17.07 26.23 3.68
C VAL A 197 16.43 25.67 2.40
N GLN A 198 15.78 24.51 2.49
CA GLN A 198 15.06 23.92 1.34
C GLN A 198 13.91 24.81 0.89
N THR A 199 13.14 25.35 1.83
CA THR A 199 12.01 26.24 1.53
C THR A 199 12.49 27.52 0.83
N ALA A 200 13.52 28.17 1.38
CA ALA A 200 14.14 29.34 0.75
C ALA A 200 14.68 29.03 -0.66
N THR A 201 15.31 27.87 -0.86
CA THR A 201 15.83 27.43 -2.16
C THR A 201 14.73 27.28 -3.20
N TYR A 202 13.63 26.59 -2.87
CA TYR A 202 12.49 26.43 -3.79
C TYR A 202 11.84 27.76 -4.13
N ASN A 203 11.73 28.63 -3.13
CA ASN A 203 11.18 29.96 -3.30
C ASN A 203 12.04 30.83 -4.22
N LEU A 204 13.36 30.78 -4.08
CA LEU A 204 14.30 31.44 -4.99
C LEU A 204 14.18 30.91 -6.41
N TRP A 205 14.07 29.60 -6.61
CA TRP A 205 13.85 29.03 -7.95
C TRP A 205 12.52 29.48 -8.56
N LEU A 206 11.46 29.57 -7.77
CA LEU A 206 10.16 30.08 -8.18
C LEU A 206 10.14 31.57 -8.49
N LEU A 207 11.02 32.38 -7.88
CA LEU A 207 11.16 33.81 -8.19
C LEU A 207 12.08 34.04 -9.39
N ALA A 208 13.20 33.33 -9.45
CA ALA A 208 14.17 33.44 -10.53
C ALA A 208 13.66 32.83 -11.84
N GLY A 209 12.75 31.85 -11.77
CA GLY A 209 12.29 31.11 -12.94
C GLY A 209 13.38 30.21 -13.51
N ALA A 210 14.31 29.78 -12.66
CA ALA A 210 15.44 28.95 -13.02
C ALA A 210 15.89 28.10 -11.82
N ILE A 211 16.43 26.91 -12.12
CA ILE A 211 17.09 26.02 -11.16
C ILE A 211 18.60 26.01 -11.43
N THR A 212 19.40 25.84 -10.38
CA THR A 212 20.85 25.83 -10.53
C THR A 212 21.33 24.57 -11.26
N LYS A 213 22.42 24.70 -12.04
CA LYS A 213 22.93 23.64 -12.94
C LYS A 213 23.19 22.30 -12.22
N ALA A 214 23.56 22.35 -10.93
CA ALA A 214 23.75 21.17 -10.07
C ALA A 214 22.55 20.21 -10.12
N PHE A 215 21.36 20.80 -9.98
CA PHE A 215 20.09 20.10 -9.81
C PHE A 215 19.45 19.69 -11.13
N LYS A 216 20.11 20.01 -12.26
CA LYS A 216 19.74 19.59 -13.61
C LYS A 216 20.37 18.25 -14.01
N LYS A 217 21.34 17.74 -13.24
CA LYS A 217 21.95 16.42 -13.42
C LYS A 217 21.04 15.33 -12.85
N ALA A 218 20.94 14.19 -13.54
CA ALA A 218 20.24 13.01 -13.07
C ALA A 218 20.99 11.73 -13.43
N ARG A 219 20.58 10.60 -12.85
CA ARG A 219 21.08 9.26 -13.19
C ARG A 219 19.96 8.40 -13.76
N THR A 220 20.29 7.47 -14.62
CA THR A 220 19.34 6.58 -15.29
C THR A 220 19.65 5.13 -14.92
N LEU A 221 18.69 4.47 -14.27
CA LEU A 221 18.73 3.04 -14.00
C LEU A 221 17.96 2.27 -15.09
N LEU A 222 18.55 1.20 -15.61
CA LEU A 222 17.89 0.32 -16.58
C LEU A 222 17.16 -0.81 -15.85
N LEU A 223 15.83 -0.80 -15.91
CA LEU A 223 15.01 -1.88 -15.36
C LEU A 223 14.69 -2.92 -16.45
N PRO A 224 14.86 -4.22 -16.19
CA PRO A 224 14.52 -5.25 -17.17
C PRO A 224 12.99 -5.33 -17.34
N LYS A 225 12.49 -5.31 -18.59
CA LYS A 225 11.06 -5.52 -18.88
C LYS A 225 10.66 -6.99 -18.92
N SER A 226 11.64 -7.89 -19.01
CA SER A 226 11.46 -9.34 -19.01
C SER A 226 12.53 -10.00 -18.14
N THR A 227 12.19 -11.13 -17.53
CA THR A 227 13.15 -11.98 -16.82
C THR A 227 13.89 -12.94 -17.75
N GLU A 228 13.48 -13.05 -19.02
CA GLU A 228 14.15 -13.88 -20.02
C GLU A 228 15.36 -13.13 -20.60
N VAL A 229 16.56 -13.67 -20.39
CA VAL A 229 17.83 -13.04 -20.80
C VAL A 229 17.86 -12.77 -22.30
N GLN A 230 17.38 -13.71 -23.12
CA GLN A 230 17.29 -13.57 -24.59
C GLN A 230 16.41 -12.40 -25.04
N LYS A 231 15.41 -12.00 -24.24
CA LYS A 231 14.57 -10.84 -24.57
C LYS A 231 15.23 -9.53 -24.22
N LEU A 232 16.20 -9.51 -23.29
CA LEU A 232 16.88 -8.29 -22.84
C LEU A 232 17.87 -7.76 -23.89
N SER A 233 18.50 -8.64 -24.67
CA SER A 233 19.37 -8.25 -25.79
C SER A 233 18.63 -7.48 -26.89
N ASN A 234 17.32 -7.67 -27.03
CA ASN A 234 16.46 -6.94 -27.98
C ASN A 234 15.97 -5.58 -27.44
N ASN A 235 16.83 -4.86 -26.70
CA ASN A 235 16.56 -3.53 -26.14
C ASN A 235 15.30 -3.47 -25.24
N ASN A 236 15.01 -4.57 -24.52
CA ASN A 236 13.83 -4.69 -23.67
C ASN A 236 14.10 -4.18 -22.24
N TRP A 237 14.71 -3.00 -22.18
CA TRP A 237 15.01 -2.27 -20.95
C TRP A 237 14.05 -1.08 -20.80
N ARG A 238 13.79 -0.68 -19.56
CA ARG A 238 13.04 0.52 -19.22
C ARG A 238 13.98 1.50 -18.49
N PRO A 239 14.38 2.61 -19.12
CA PRO A 239 15.21 3.61 -18.46
C PRO A 239 14.38 4.40 -17.45
N ILE A 240 14.82 4.44 -16.19
CA ILE A 240 14.23 5.29 -15.15
C ILE A 240 15.23 6.38 -14.78
N THR A 241 14.89 7.62 -15.07
CA THR A 241 15.63 8.82 -14.69
C THR A 241 15.31 9.21 -13.25
N ILE A 242 16.36 9.31 -12.43
CA ILE A 242 16.33 9.68 -11.02
C ILE A 242 17.12 10.98 -10.88
N GLY A 243 16.40 12.09 -10.73
CA GLY A 243 16.99 13.38 -10.36
C GLY A 243 17.34 13.44 -8.87
N SER A 244 17.97 14.54 -8.46
CA SER A 244 18.24 14.79 -7.04
C SER A 244 16.95 14.76 -6.21
N LEU A 245 17.07 14.38 -4.92
CA LEU A 245 15.92 14.36 -4.02
C LEU A 245 15.25 15.75 -3.93
N ILE A 246 16.06 16.80 -3.85
CA ILE A 246 15.62 18.20 -3.80
C ILE A 246 14.80 18.57 -5.05
N THR A 247 15.30 18.23 -6.24
CA THR A 247 14.58 18.46 -7.50
C THR A 247 13.27 17.69 -7.55
N ARG A 248 13.25 16.43 -7.07
CA ARG A 248 12.04 15.59 -7.08
C ARG A 248 10.96 16.12 -6.14
N ILE A 249 11.34 16.56 -4.93
CA ILE A 249 10.43 17.23 -4.00
C ILE A 249 9.85 18.48 -4.66
N PHE A 250 10.70 19.30 -5.29
CA PHE A 250 10.25 20.49 -6.01
C PHE A 250 9.28 20.16 -7.16
N SER A 251 9.62 19.18 -8.02
CA SER A 251 8.74 18.67 -9.08
C SER A 251 7.40 18.20 -8.53
N LYS A 252 7.38 17.53 -7.36
CA LYS A 252 6.15 17.08 -6.70
C LYS A 252 5.29 18.22 -6.19
N ILE A 253 5.91 19.26 -5.63
CA ILE A 253 5.23 20.48 -5.18
C ILE A 253 4.58 21.17 -6.39
N LEU A 254 5.35 21.38 -7.46
CA LEU A 254 4.86 21.96 -8.72
C LEU A 254 3.69 21.15 -9.30
N TYR A 255 3.84 19.82 -9.39
CA TYR A 255 2.77 18.94 -9.85
C TYR A 255 1.50 19.12 -9.03
N THR A 256 1.60 19.09 -7.70
CA THR A 256 0.44 19.20 -6.79
C THR A 256 -0.28 20.54 -6.97
N ARG A 257 0.46 21.64 -7.08
CA ARG A 257 -0.11 22.98 -7.28
C ARG A 257 -0.78 23.15 -8.65
N LEU A 258 -0.20 22.54 -9.68
CA LEU A 258 -0.67 22.70 -11.06
C LEU A 258 -1.78 21.74 -11.45
N LYS A 259 -1.82 20.54 -10.87
CA LYS A 259 -2.81 19.50 -11.21
C LYS A 259 -4.24 20.03 -11.13
N SER A 260 -4.58 20.80 -10.10
CA SER A 260 -5.94 21.37 -9.95
C SER A 260 -6.22 22.57 -10.85
N GLY A 261 -5.18 23.18 -11.42
CA GLY A 261 -5.29 24.38 -12.26
C GLY A 261 -5.26 24.10 -13.76
N ILE A 262 -4.79 22.91 -14.17
CA ILE A 262 -4.70 22.50 -15.57
C ILE A 262 -5.87 21.58 -15.89
N LEU A 263 -6.82 22.10 -16.66
CA LEU A 263 -7.92 21.32 -17.21
C LEU A 263 -7.44 20.58 -18.45
N LEU A 264 -7.41 19.25 -18.38
CA LEU A 264 -7.11 18.34 -19.48
C LEU A 264 -8.40 17.71 -19.98
N ASN A 265 -8.37 17.22 -21.22
CA ASN A 265 -9.49 16.52 -21.83
C ASN A 265 -9.86 15.27 -21.02
N PRO A 266 -11.16 15.05 -20.70
CA PRO A 266 -11.62 13.93 -19.89
C PRO A 266 -11.40 12.55 -20.53
N ARG A 267 -11.12 12.46 -21.85
CA ARG A 267 -10.75 11.17 -22.49
C ARG A 267 -9.38 10.66 -22.07
N GLN A 268 -8.50 11.52 -21.54
CA GLN A 268 -7.23 11.08 -20.96
C GLN A 268 -7.48 10.62 -19.52
N LYS A 269 -7.40 9.31 -19.28
CA LYS A 269 -7.62 8.72 -17.95
C LYS A 269 -6.31 8.35 -17.24
N GLY A 270 -5.18 8.30 -17.94
CA GLY A 270 -3.88 7.95 -17.38
C GLY A 270 -3.28 9.11 -16.58
N PHE A 271 -2.72 8.80 -15.40
CA PHE A 271 -2.18 9.78 -14.44
C PHE A 271 -3.18 10.84 -13.94
N MET A 272 -4.47 10.61 -14.17
CA MET A 272 -5.58 11.44 -13.70
C MET A 272 -6.23 10.84 -12.46
N ASP A 273 -7.01 11.65 -11.73
CA ASP A 273 -7.77 11.18 -10.58
C ASP A 273 -9.10 10.56 -11.04
N THR A 274 -9.04 9.30 -11.44
CA THR A 274 -10.18 8.55 -12.02
C THR A 274 -10.32 7.21 -11.31
N VAL A 275 -11.37 6.43 -11.62
CA VAL A 275 -11.49 5.04 -11.16
C VAL A 275 -10.38 4.15 -11.75
N GLY A 276 -9.56 4.68 -12.65
CA GLY A 276 -8.38 4.04 -13.24
C GLY A 276 -8.72 3.38 -14.58
N CYS A 277 -8.06 2.26 -14.87
CA CYS A 277 -8.26 1.52 -16.13
C CYS A 277 -9.71 1.07 -16.36
N SER A 278 -10.48 0.87 -15.28
CA SER A 278 -11.84 0.35 -15.33
C SER A 278 -12.78 1.22 -16.17
N GLU A 279 -12.66 2.55 -16.14
CA GLU A 279 -13.50 3.44 -16.96
C GLU A 279 -13.33 3.12 -18.45
N ASN A 280 -12.10 3.17 -18.97
CA ASN A 280 -11.82 2.88 -20.37
C ASN A 280 -12.18 1.44 -20.76
N ILE A 281 -11.96 0.47 -19.86
CA ILE A 281 -12.29 -0.94 -20.13
C ILE A 281 -13.82 -1.13 -20.22
N GLN A 282 -14.59 -0.54 -19.31
CA GLN A 282 -16.05 -0.62 -19.33
C GLN A 282 -16.65 0.11 -20.54
N THR A 283 -16.13 1.29 -20.90
CA THR A 283 -16.54 2.02 -22.10
C THR A 283 -16.20 1.23 -23.37
N LEU A 284 -15.01 0.66 -23.46
CA LEU A 284 -14.62 -0.19 -24.60
C LEU A 284 -15.54 -1.42 -24.73
N GLN A 285 -15.89 -2.07 -23.61
CA GLN A 285 -16.84 -3.16 -23.59
C GLN A 285 -18.25 -2.72 -24.06
N ALA A 286 -18.73 -1.57 -23.58
CA ALA A 286 -20.04 -1.01 -23.96
C ALA A 286 -20.11 -0.70 -25.47
N ILE A 287 -19.08 -0.07 -26.04
CA ILE A 287 -19.00 0.21 -27.47
C ILE A 287 -19.10 -1.09 -28.27
N ILE A 288 -18.29 -2.10 -27.94
CA ILE A 288 -18.29 -3.39 -28.67
C ILE A 288 -19.66 -4.07 -28.56
N MET A 289 -20.27 -4.09 -27.37
CA MET A 289 -21.57 -4.70 -27.15
C MET A 289 -22.69 -3.97 -27.91
N ALA A 290 -22.77 -2.65 -27.82
CA ALA A 290 -23.79 -1.85 -28.49
C ALA A 290 -23.77 -2.07 -30.02
N HIS A 291 -22.58 -2.07 -30.64
CA HIS A 291 -22.45 -2.30 -32.08
C HIS A 291 -22.82 -3.73 -32.49
N LYS A 292 -22.63 -4.71 -31.59
CA LYS A 292 -23.07 -6.09 -31.82
C LYS A 292 -24.59 -6.23 -31.70
N THR A 293 -25.18 -5.65 -30.67
CA THR A 293 -26.63 -5.69 -30.43
C THR A 293 -27.39 -5.02 -31.57
N HIS A 294 -26.95 -3.84 -32.01
CA HIS A 294 -27.61 -3.06 -33.07
C HIS A 294 -27.13 -3.41 -34.49
N GLN A 295 -26.28 -4.43 -34.64
CA GLN A 295 -25.75 -4.85 -35.94
C GLN A 295 -25.13 -3.70 -36.76
N LYS A 296 -24.40 -2.81 -36.07
CA LYS A 296 -23.68 -1.66 -36.68
C LYS A 296 -22.21 -1.98 -36.90
N SER A 297 -21.61 -1.33 -37.89
CA SER A 297 -20.18 -1.46 -38.18
C SER A 297 -19.32 -0.79 -37.12
N LEU A 298 -18.17 -1.38 -36.81
CA LEU A 298 -17.22 -0.86 -35.81
C LEU A 298 -15.79 -1.12 -36.23
N GLY A 299 -14.98 -0.07 -36.16
CA GLY A 299 -13.53 -0.08 -36.26
C GLY A 299 -12.89 0.37 -34.96
N MET A 300 -11.91 -0.41 -34.48
CA MET A 300 -11.06 -0.02 -33.35
C MET A 300 -9.60 -0.25 -33.72
N VAL A 301 -8.76 0.73 -33.41
CA VAL A 301 -7.31 0.69 -33.63
C VAL A 301 -6.60 1.05 -32.33
N PHE A 302 -5.78 0.12 -31.84
CA PHE A 302 -4.94 0.29 -30.67
C PHE A 302 -3.57 0.77 -31.14
N ILE A 303 -3.17 1.93 -30.64
CA ILE A 303 -1.96 2.65 -31.00
C ILE A 303 -0.95 2.49 -29.86
N ASP A 304 0.28 2.10 -30.21
CA ASP A 304 1.44 2.04 -29.31
C ASP A 304 2.49 3.00 -29.84
N PHE A 305 2.97 3.92 -29.00
CA PHE A 305 4.03 4.86 -29.35
C PHE A 305 5.41 4.27 -29.03
N GLU A 306 6.37 4.47 -29.92
CA GLU A 306 7.75 4.07 -29.66
C GLU A 306 8.39 5.01 -28.64
N LYS A 307 8.69 4.48 -27.44
CA LYS A 307 9.37 5.22 -26.36
C LYS A 307 8.71 6.60 -26.12
N ALA A 308 7.39 6.59 -25.90
CA ALA A 308 6.56 7.80 -25.87
C ALA A 308 7.14 8.92 -24.98
N PHE A 309 7.55 8.57 -23.76
CA PHE A 309 8.13 9.53 -22.81
C PHE A 309 9.46 10.11 -23.31
N ASP A 310 10.31 9.31 -23.95
CA ASP A 310 11.66 9.71 -24.35
C ASP A 310 11.69 10.51 -25.66
N THR A 311 10.56 10.60 -26.38
CA THR A 311 10.51 11.13 -27.76
C THR A 311 9.80 12.48 -27.91
N VAL A 312 8.97 12.89 -26.95
CA VAL A 312 8.25 14.18 -27.01
C VAL A 312 9.21 15.36 -27.24
N SER A 313 8.96 16.15 -28.28
CA SER A 313 9.76 17.35 -28.59
C SER A 313 9.58 18.43 -27.52
N HIS A 314 10.70 18.94 -26.97
CA HIS A 314 10.68 20.06 -26.03
C HIS A 314 10.12 21.33 -26.69
N ALA A 315 10.48 21.59 -27.95
CA ALA A 315 9.97 22.74 -28.70
C ALA A 315 8.45 22.69 -28.83
N TYR A 316 7.90 21.50 -29.12
CA TYR A 316 6.47 21.27 -29.15
C TYR A 316 5.83 21.47 -27.77
N LEU A 317 6.37 20.86 -26.72
CA LEU A 317 5.84 20.98 -25.36
C LEU A 317 5.77 22.44 -24.91
N PHE A 318 6.85 23.22 -25.09
CA PHE A 318 6.86 24.64 -24.73
C PHE A 318 5.93 25.48 -25.59
N ARG A 319 5.68 25.10 -26.84
CA ARG A 319 4.66 25.73 -27.69
C ARG A 319 3.25 25.48 -27.14
N ILE A 320 2.94 24.25 -26.71
CA ILE A 320 1.65 23.92 -26.10
C ILE A 320 1.44 24.67 -24.79
N LEU A 321 2.45 24.73 -23.91
CA LEU A 321 2.35 25.49 -22.64
C LEU A 321 2.00 26.97 -22.88
N ARG A 322 2.54 27.59 -23.94
CA ARG A 322 2.18 28.94 -24.38
C ARG A 322 0.75 29.03 -24.93
N ILE A 323 0.33 28.06 -25.73
CA ILE A 323 -1.04 27.99 -26.29
C ILE A 323 -2.08 27.84 -25.17
N MET A 324 -1.76 27.05 -24.15
CA MET A 324 -2.53 26.94 -22.91
C MET A 324 -2.50 28.21 -22.06
N ARG A 325 -1.80 29.28 -22.47
CA ARG A 325 -1.72 30.55 -21.73
C ARG A 325 -1.30 30.35 -20.27
N LEU A 326 -0.44 29.37 -20.00
CA LEU A 326 0.20 29.29 -18.69
C LEU A 326 1.05 30.54 -18.45
N ASP A 327 1.22 30.90 -17.18
CA ASP A 327 2.02 32.05 -16.81
C ASP A 327 3.42 31.97 -17.45
N THR A 328 3.89 33.09 -17.99
CA THR A 328 5.15 33.14 -18.74
C THR A 328 6.34 32.79 -17.86
N HIS A 329 6.27 33.08 -16.56
CA HIS A 329 7.32 32.77 -15.60
C HIS A 329 7.39 31.27 -15.30
N ILE A 330 6.25 30.62 -15.04
CA ILE A 330 6.20 29.15 -14.88
C ILE A 330 6.69 28.46 -16.16
N SER A 331 6.27 28.96 -17.32
CA SER A 331 6.71 28.43 -18.62
C SER A 331 8.23 28.57 -18.80
N GLN A 332 8.83 29.64 -18.28
CA GLN A 332 10.27 29.85 -18.30
C GLN A 332 11.00 28.91 -17.34
N LEU A 333 10.47 28.72 -16.13
CA LEU A 333 10.99 27.74 -15.16
C LEU A 333 11.03 26.33 -15.77
N PHE A 334 9.95 25.92 -16.44
CA PHE A 334 9.90 24.62 -17.11
C PHE A 334 10.91 24.49 -18.25
N ARG A 335 11.08 25.55 -19.03
CA ARG A 335 12.13 25.61 -20.03
C ARG A 335 13.51 25.46 -19.41
N ASP A 336 13.77 26.15 -18.31
CA ASP A 336 15.05 26.09 -17.61
C ASP A 336 15.33 24.70 -17.02
N MET A 337 14.33 24.04 -16.42
CA MET A 337 14.46 22.69 -15.84
C MET A 337 14.88 21.61 -16.85
N TYR A 338 14.63 21.83 -18.14
CA TYR A 338 15.03 20.95 -19.24
C TYR A 338 16.26 21.46 -20.00
N SER A 339 16.45 22.78 -20.08
CA SER A 339 17.60 23.38 -20.74
C SER A 339 18.90 23.06 -20.00
N GLY A 340 19.82 22.37 -20.68
CA GLY A 340 21.09 21.92 -20.10
C GLY A 340 20.95 20.78 -19.09
N ALA A 341 19.78 20.12 -19.03
CA ALA A 341 19.62 18.90 -18.25
C ALA A 341 20.44 17.76 -18.87
N SER A 342 21.05 16.94 -18.02
CA SER A 342 21.88 15.81 -18.43
C SER A 342 21.65 14.60 -17.54
N ASN A 343 21.81 13.41 -18.12
CA ASN A 343 21.68 12.13 -17.44
C ASN A 343 22.96 11.30 -17.62
N CYS A 344 23.35 10.50 -16.64
CA CYS A 344 24.28 9.37 -16.84
C CYS A 344 23.53 8.04 -16.70
N VAL A 345 23.92 7.00 -17.43
CA VAL A 345 23.41 5.65 -17.19
C VAL A 345 24.28 5.00 -16.13
N GLU A 346 23.67 4.44 -15.09
CA GLU A 346 24.35 3.74 -14.01
C GLU A 346 24.34 2.24 -14.28
N ASN A 347 25.53 1.64 -14.27
CA ASN A 347 25.76 0.20 -14.42
C ASN A 347 26.67 -0.32 -13.28
N TYR A 348 27.05 -1.60 -13.33
CA TYR A 348 27.91 -2.19 -12.28
C TYR A 348 29.36 -1.68 -12.33
N GLU A 349 29.79 -1.09 -13.45
CA GLU A 349 31.14 -0.54 -13.67
C GLU A 349 31.23 0.95 -13.31
N GLY A 350 30.08 1.58 -13.03
CA GLY A 350 29.97 2.99 -12.67
C GLY A 350 28.96 3.75 -13.53
N ASN A 351 29.20 5.06 -13.67
CA ASN A 351 28.34 5.94 -14.47
C ASN A 351 28.95 6.15 -15.86
N THR A 352 28.11 6.13 -16.90
CA THR A 352 28.53 6.56 -18.24
C THR A 352 28.84 8.06 -18.28
N THR A 353 29.44 8.51 -19.38
CA THR A 353 29.51 9.93 -19.72
C THR A 353 28.13 10.59 -19.71
N ALA A 354 28.10 11.89 -19.39
CA ALA A 354 26.86 12.65 -19.33
C ALA A 354 26.20 12.76 -20.73
N ILE A 355 24.92 12.42 -20.80
CA ILE A 355 24.07 12.48 -21.98
C ILE A 355 23.15 13.69 -21.83
N THR A 356 23.24 14.64 -22.76
CA THR A 356 22.38 15.84 -22.74
C THR A 356 20.95 15.48 -23.17
N LEU A 357 19.96 15.95 -22.40
CA LEU A 357 18.55 15.70 -22.66
C LEU A 357 18.00 16.68 -23.71
N MET A 358 17.97 16.26 -24.97
CA MET A 358 17.50 17.09 -26.10
C MET A 358 16.00 16.95 -26.42
N ARG A 359 15.37 15.87 -25.96
CA ARG A 359 13.94 15.57 -26.14
C ARG A 359 13.47 14.64 -25.03
N GLY A 360 12.15 14.45 -24.94
CA GLY A 360 11.49 13.59 -23.99
C GLY A 360 11.27 14.23 -22.61
N VAL A 361 10.34 13.66 -21.86
CA VAL A 361 10.10 13.96 -20.45
C VAL A 361 10.84 12.93 -19.58
N LYS A 362 11.24 13.32 -18.36
CA LYS A 362 12.12 12.51 -17.51
C LYS A 362 11.32 11.36 -16.90
N GLN A 363 11.45 10.14 -17.43
CA GLN A 363 10.72 8.97 -16.92
C GLN A 363 11.16 8.64 -15.48
N GLY A 364 10.34 9.00 -14.47
CA GLY A 364 10.67 8.83 -13.05
C GLY A 364 10.58 10.14 -12.24
N ASP A 365 10.49 11.29 -12.92
CA ASP A 365 10.20 12.58 -12.30
C ASP A 365 8.70 12.78 -12.09
N ASP A 366 8.31 13.38 -10.96
CA ASP A 366 6.91 13.55 -10.55
C ASP A 366 6.10 14.50 -11.45
N LEU A 367 6.75 15.44 -12.15
CA LEU A 367 6.09 16.41 -13.04
C LEU A 367 5.90 15.87 -14.47
N SER A 368 6.75 14.92 -14.87
CA SER A 368 6.77 14.36 -16.22
C SER A 368 5.45 13.73 -16.70
N PRO A 369 4.66 13.02 -15.87
CA PRO A 369 3.34 12.52 -16.27
C PRO A 369 2.36 13.63 -16.68
N LEU A 370 2.37 14.77 -15.97
CA LEU A 370 1.54 15.93 -16.31
C LEU A 370 1.98 16.54 -17.64
N PHE A 371 3.29 16.67 -17.86
CA PHE A 371 3.82 17.19 -19.13
C PHE A 371 3.52 16.29 -20.31
N PHE A 372 3.57 14.97 -20.11
CA PHE A 372 3.16 14.02 -21.12
C PHE A 372 1.67 14.18 -21.47
N ASN A 373 0.79 14.26 -20.46
CA ASN A 373 -0.63 14.47 -20.70
C ASN A 373 -0.90 15.81 -21.41
N ILE A 374 -0.21 16.89 -21.03
CA ILE A 374 -0.27 18.20 -21.72
C ILE A 374 0.14 18.07 -23.20
N ALA A 375 1.18 17.29 -23.50
CA ALA A 375 1.64 17.10 -24.87
C ALA A 375 0.61 16.35 -25.74
N ILE A 376 -0.09 15.36 -25.18
CA ILE A 376 -1.10 14.55 -25.87
C ILE A 376 -2.46 15.27 -25.97
N ASP A 377 -2.80 16.16 -25.04
CA ASP A 377 -4.11 16.81 -24.95
C ASP A 377 -4.64 17.44 -26.26
N PRO A 378 -3.82 18.11 -27.09
CA PRO A 378 -4.27 18.66 -28.37
C PRO A 378 -4.73 17.60 -29.39
N LEU A 379 -4.12 16.40 -29.37
CA LEU A 379 -4.53 15.30 -30.24
C LEU A 379 -5.96 14.88 -29.94
N ILE A 380 -6.28 14.74 -28.66
CA ILE A 380 -7.59 14.27 -28.21
C ILE A 380 -8.67 15.27 -28.62
N HIS A 381 -8.45 16.56 -28.37
CA HIS A 381 -9.38 17.61 -28.81
C HIS A 381 -9.57 17.62 -30.33
N LYS A 382 -8.49 17.48 -31.11
CA LYS A 382 -8.57 17.45 -32.57
C LYS A 382 -9.33 16.22 -33.09
N LEU A 383 -9.17 15.07 -32.43
CA LEU A 383 -9.91 13.85 -32.76
C LEU A 383 -11.40 14.00 -32.45
N GLU A 384 -11.78 14.69 -31.37
CA GLU A 384 -13.18 14.96 -31.03
C GLU A 384 -13.83 15.98 -31.97
N SER A 385 -13.09 17.03 -32.37
CA SER A 385 -13.65 18.10 -33.21
C SER A 385 -13.72 17.75 -34.70
N ASP A 386 -12.66 17.15 -35.23
CA ASP A 386 -12.46 16.97 -36.68
C ASP A 386 -12.46 15.50 -37.11
N GLY A 387 -12.39 14.58 -36.15
CA GLY A 387 -12.41 13.15 -36.39
C GLY A 387 -13.79 12.62 -36.78
N SER A 388 -13.88 11.30 -36.82
CA SER A 388 -15.11 10.57 -37.10
C SER A 388 -15.20 9.38 -36.16
N GLY A 389 -16.02 9.51 -35.13
CA GLY A 389 -16.15 8.55 -34.05
C GLY A 389 -17.22 7.51 -34.30
N THR A 390 -17.72 6.95 -33.21
CA THR A 390 -18.96 6.20 -33.19
C THR A 390 -19.90 6.72 -32.10
N PHE A 391 -21.18 6.40 -32.22
CA PHE A 391 -22.19 6.73 -31.23
C PHE A 391 -22.25 5.67 -30.13
N LEU A 392 -22.24 6.12 -28.89
CA LEU A 392 -22.68 5.39 -27.71
C LEU A 392 -23.84 6.20 -27.14
N GLY A 393 -25.07 5.69 -27.28
CA GLY A 393 -26.28 6.48 -27.10
C GLY A 393 -26.25 7.77 -27.94
N GLU A 394 -26.41 8.91 -27.28
CA GLU A 394 -26.38 10.24 -27.90
C GLU A 394 -24.97 10.84 -28.00
N THR A 395 -23.97 10.21 -27.37
CA THR A 395 -22.62 10.78 -27.31
C THR A 395 -21.71 10.16 -28.37
N THR A 396 -20.87 10.99 -28.99
CA THR A 396 -19.87 10.54 -29.97
C THR A 396 -18.53 10.27 -29.29
N ILE A 397 -17.91 9.12 -29.60
CA ILE A 397 -16.61 8.70 -29.08
C ILE A 397 -15.65 8.46 -30.24
N THR A 398 -14.56 9.22 -30.29
CA THR A 398 -13.53 9.12 -31.33
C THR A 398 -12.25 8.47 -30.81
N ALA A 399 -11.92 8.67 -29.53
CA ALA A 399 -10.71 8.15 -28.91
C ALA A 399 -10.88 7.86 -27.41
N MET A 400 -10.09 6.91 -26.91
CA MET A 400 -9.88 6.65 -25.48
C MET A 400 -8.38 6.66 -25.22
N ALA A 401 -7.92 7.44 -24.25
CA ALA A 401 -6.51 7.56 -23.92
C ALA A 401 -6.23 7.16 -22.47
N PHE A 402 -5.12 6.46 -22.25
CA PHE A 402 -4.58 6.16 -20.93
C PHE A 402 -3.07 6.29 -20.98
N ALA A 403 -2.56 7.45 -20.56
CA ALA A 403 -1.17 7.83 -20.78
C ALA A 403 -0.83 7.70 -22.28
N ASP A 404 0.13 6.86 -22.63
CA ASP A 404 0.56 6.56 -24.00
C ASP A 404 -0.32 5.52 -24.72
N ASP A 405 -1.12 4.73 -24.01
CA ASP A 405 -2.07 3.80 -24.64
C ASP A 405 -3.23 4.58 -25.25
N LEU A 406 -3.36 4.55 -26.58
CA LEU A 406 -4.42 5.25 -27.33
C LEU A 406 -5.26 4.26 -28.13
N VAL A 407 -6.59 4.36 -28.03
CA VAL A 407 -7.53 3.59 -28.84
C VAL A 407 -8.36 4.54 -29.67
N LEU A 408 -8.26 4.43 -31.00
CA LEU A 408 -9.12 5.14 -31.94
C LEU A 408 -10.34 4.30 -32.27
N VAL A 409 -11.50 4.95 -32.37
CA VAL A 409 -12.79 4.31 -32.61
C VAL A 409 -13.52 5.02 -33.74
N SER A 410 -14.14 4.26 -34.64
CA SER A 410 -15.00 4.80 -35.70
C SER A 410 -16.01 3.75 -36.16
N ASN A 411 -17.22 4.17 -36.55
CA ASN A 411 -18.20 3.27 -37.16
C ASN A 411 -17.99 3.09 -38.67
N THR A 412 -17.14 3.89 -39.32
CA THR A 412 -16.89 3.80 -40.77
C THR A 412 -15.41 3.59 -41.08
N TRP A 413 -15.14 2.95 -42.22
CA TRP A 413 -13.76 2.75 -42.68
C TRP A 413 -13.06 4.07 -43.02
N GLY A 414 -13.77 4.97 -43.71
CA GLY A 414 -13.28 6.30 -44.09
C GLY A 414 -13.07 7.20 -42.87
N GLY A 415 -13.95 7.11 -41.87
CA GLY A 415 -13.81 7.84 -40.62
C GLY A 415 -12.55 7.46 -39.85
N MET A 416 -12.24 6.16 -39.73
CA MET A 416 -10.98 5.72 -39.13
C MET A 416 -9.75 6.22 -39.92
N LYS A 417 -9.80 6.23 -41.25
CA LYS A 417 -8.72 6.80 -42.09
C LYS A 417 -8.49 8.28 -41.78
N ARG A 418 -9.56 9.06 -41.56
CA ARG A 418 -9.47 10.46 -41.13
C ARG A 418 -8.80 10.59 -39.75
N ASN A 419 -9.23 9.79 -38.77
CA ASN A 419 -8.65 9.80 -37.41
C ASN A 419 -7.15 9.47 -37.44
N LEU A 420 -6.75 8.51 -38.28
CA LEU A 420 -5.35 8.13 -38.48
C LEU A 420 -4.52 9.24 -39.12
N ASN A 421 -5.08 10.00 -40.07
CA ASN A 421 -4.39 11.15 -40.66
C ASN A 421 -4.17 12.26 -39.61
N ILE A 422 -5.15 12.54 -38.75
CA ILE A 422 -5.02 13.47 -37.63
C ILE A 422 -3.88 13.02 -36.70
N LEU A 423 -3.85 11.74 -36.34
CA LEU A 423 -2.77 11.16 -35.53
C LEU A 423 -1.40 11.32 -36.19
N LYS A 424 -1.30 11.09 -37.51
CA LYS A 424 -0.04 11.25 -38.27
C LYS A 424 0.48 12.69 -38.21
N GLU A 425 -0.37 13.67 -38.45
CA GLU A 425 0.00 15.09 -38.40
C GLU A 425 0.46 15.47 -36.99
N PHE A 426 -0.26 15.02 -35.97
CA PHE A 426 0.13 15.22 -34.57
C PHE A 426 1.49 14.60 -34.25
N CYS A 427 1.74 13.34 -34.63
CA CYS A 427 3.01 12.67 -34.41
C CYS A 427 4.19 13.46 -35.01
N ARG A 428 4.01 14.01 -36.22
CA ARG A 428 5.01 14.87 -36.88
C ARG A 428 5.33 16.11 -36.06
N GLU A 429 4.33 16.76 -35.48
CA GLU A 429 4.54 17.97 -34.67
C GLU A 429 5.08 17.68 -33.27
N ALA A 430 4.56 16.65 -32.61
CA ALA A 430 4.95 16.27 -31.26
C ALA A 430 6.31 15.58 -31.19
N GLY A 431 6.85 15.12 -32.32
CA GLY A 431 8.07 14.32 -32.39
C GLY A 431 7.88 12.86 -31.98
N LEU A 432 6.63 12.41 -31.89
CA LEU A 432 6.26 11.04 -31.53
C LEU A 432 6.31 10.12 -32.74
N LYS A 433 6.64 8.85 -32.51
CA LYS A 433 6.62 7.79 -33.53
C LYS A 433 5.76 6.64 -33.06
N LEU A 434 5.09 5.97 -34.00
CA LEU A 434 4.35 4.75 -33.69
C LEU A 434 5.30 3.55 -33.66
N GLN A 435 4.94 2.51 -32.92
CA GLN A 435 5.58 1.21 -32.93
C GLN A 435 4.76 0.22 -33.79
N PRO A 436 5.08 0.06 -35.09
CA PRO A 436 4.24 -0.65 -36.07
C PRO A 436 3.84 -2.07 -35.66
N ALA A 437 4.78 -2.82 -35.10
CA ALA A 437 4.59 -4.22 -34.75
C ALA A 437 3.56 -4.42 -33.62
N LYS A 438 3.30 -3.37 -32.83
CA LYS A 438 2.39 -3.40 -31.69
C LYS A 438 1.05 -2.72 -31.96
N CYS A 439 0.97 -1.83 -32.95
CA CYS A 439 -0.30 -1.27 -33.40
C CYS A 439 -1.16 -2.36 -34.05
N LYS A 440 -2.37 -2.57 -33.53
CA LYS A 440 -3.31 -3.56 -34.05
C LYS A 440 -4.73 -3.04 -34.05
N GLY A 441 -5.60 -3.60 -34.89
CA GLY A 441 -7.01 -3.22 -34.91
C GLY A 441 -7.93 -4.30 -35.44
N PHE A 442 -9.22 -3.97 -35.51
CA PHE A 442 -10.21 -4.73 -36.25
C PHE A 442 -11.27 -3.80 -36.84
N PHE A 443 -11.90 -4.23 -37.93
CA PHE A 443 -13.08 -3.59 -38.52
C PHE A 443 -14.09 -4.66 -38.90
N PHE A 444 -15.31 -4.57 -38.39
CA PHE A 444 -16.39 -5.47 -38.77
C PHE A 444 -17.64 -4.72 -39.24
N THR A 445 -18.39 -5.36 -40.12
CA THR A 445 -19.70 -4.93 -40.62
C THR A 445 -20.70 -6.08 -40.47
N TRP A 446 -21.95 -5.86 -40.87
CA TRP A 446 -23.01 -6.85 -40.79
C TRP A 446 -23.63 -7.08 -42.16
N LYS A 447 -23.78 -8.34 -42.54
CA LYS A 447 -24.51 -8.77 -43.74
C LYS A 447 -25.37 -9.98 -43.36
N ASN A 448 -26.68 -9.92 -43.64
CA ASN A 448 -27.64 -11.00 -43.30
C ASN A 448 -27.51 -11.48 -41.85
N ARG A 449 -27.48 -10.55 -40.88
CA ARG A 449 -27.28 -10.79 -39.44
C ARG A 449 -25.97 -11.50 -39.06
N LYS A 450 -25.04 -11.71 -40.00
CA LYS A 450 -23.72 -12.28 -39.76
C LYS A 450 -22.66 -11.17 -39.72
N MET A 451 -21.80 -11.21 -38.71
CA MET A 451 -20.65 -10.32 -38.61
C MET A 451 -19.63 -10.66 -39.70
N VAL A 452 -19.45 -9.74 -40.65
CA VAL A 452 -18.46 -9.84 -41.73
C VAL A 452 -17.23 -9.05 -41.34
N VAL A 453 -16.05 -9.63 -41.54
CA VAL A 453 -14.78 -8.97 -41.25
C VAL A 453 -14.01 -8.82 -42.54
N LYS A 454 -13.47 -7.62 -42.78
CA LYS A 454 -12.61 -7.38 -43.94
C LYS A 454 -11.41 -8.32 -43.90
N LYS A 455 -11.22 -9.11 -44.96
CA LYS A 455 -10.18 -10.17 -45.02
C LYS A 455 -8.77 -9.63 -45.29
N THR A 456 -8.64 -8.43 -45.86
CA THR A 456 -7.37 -7.78 -46.19
C THR A 456 -6.77 -6.99 -45.01
N ASN A 457 -5.53 -6.51 -45.17
CA ASN A 457 -4.88 -5.60 -44.23
C ASN A 457 -5.78 -4.37 -43.95
N LEU A 458 -5.70 -3.87 -42.72
CA LEU A 458 -6.60 -2.81 -42.23
C LEU A 458 -6.25 -1.44 -42.86
N TRP A 459 -5.81 -0.50 -42.04
CA TRP A 459 -5.38 0.81 -42.49
C TRP A 459 -3.86 0.85 -42.61
N LYS A 460 -3.38 1.66 -43.56
CA LYS A 460 -1.96 2.00 -43.72
C LYS A 460 -1.71 3.39 -43.13
N LEU A 461 -0.68 3.51 -42.32
CA LEU A 461 -0.13 4.80 -41.89
C LEU A 461 1.28 4.92 -42.46
N ASP A 462 1.46 5.73 -43.50
CA ASP A 462 2.72 5.75 -44.28
C ASP A 462 3.09 4.36 -44.81
N ARG A 463 4.29 3.86 -44.46
CA ARG A 463 4.79 2.51 -44.81
C ARG A 463 4.33 1.44 -43.83
N ILE A 464 3.53 1.78 -42.82
CA ILE A 464 3.12 0.89 -41.74
C ILE A 464 1.75 0.30 -42.01
N GLU A 465 1.69 -1.01 -42.22
CA GLU A 465 0.44 -1.76 -42.21
C GLU A 465 0.06 -2.20 -40.80
N MET A 466 -1.15 -1.86 -40.38
CA MET A 466 -1.67 -2.27 -39.09
C MET A 466 -2.09 -3.73 -39.10
N LYS A 467 -1.57 -4.49 -38.14
CA LYS A 467 -1.90 -5.91 -37.99
C LYS A 467 -3.34 -6.08 -37.48
N ARG A 468 -4.01 -7.09 -38.00
CA ARG A 468 -5.37 -7.42 -37.57
C ARG A 468 -5.35 -8.21 -36.24
N ILE A 469 -6.30 -7.89 -35.36
CA ILE A 469 -6.60 -8.67 -34.17
C ILE A 469 -7.40 -9.91 -34.58
N SER A 470 -6.90 -11.09 -34.23
CA SER A 470 -7.54 -12.37 -34.53
C SER A 470 -7.91 -13.11 -33.25
N SER A 471 -8.82 -14.08 -33.35
CA SER A 471 -9.22 -14.90 -32.19
C SER A 471 -8.08 -15.74 -31.60
N LYS A 472 -7.04 -16.03 -32.40
CA LYS A 472 -5.82 -16.72 -31.94
C LYS A 472 -4.78 -15.77 -31.34
N SER A 473 -4.93 -14.46 -31.52
CA SER A 473 -3.98 -13.45 -31.05
C SER A 473 -4.71 -12.19 -30.57
N PRO A 474 -5.45 -12.27 -29.45
CA PRO A 474 -6.09 -11.10 -28.85
C PRO A 474 -5.05 -10.04 -28.50
N ILE A 475 -5.47 -8.77 -28.48
CA ILE A 475 -4.61 -7.68 -28.01
C ILE A 475 -4.78 -7.50 -26.50
N LYS A 476 -3.69 -7.19 -25.80
CA LYS A 476 -3.75 -6.74 -24.41
C LYS A 476 -3.91 -5.23 -24.37
N TYR A 477 -5.04 -4.74 -23.86
CA TYR A 477 -5.28 -3.33 -23.58
C TYR A 477 -5.43 -3.15 -22.08
N LEU A 478 -4.61 -2.28 -21.48
CA LEU A 478 -4.56 -2.07 -20.02
C LEU A 478 -4.45 -3.37 -19.21
N GLY A 479 -3.72 -4.35 -19.74
CA GLY A 479 -3.49 -5.65 -19.11
C GLY A 479 -4.56 -6.73 -19.35
N ILE A 480 -5.61 -6.45 -20.12
CA ILE A 480 -6.73 -7.37 -20.37
C ILE A 480 -6.87 -7.70 -21.85
N ASN A 481 -7.25 -8.93 -22.16
CA ASN A 481 -7.42 -9.37 -23.53
C ASN A 481 -8.69 -8.76 -24.14
N VAL A 482 -8.54 -8.24 -25.35
CA VAL A 482 -9.63 -7.67 -26.15
C VAL A 482 -9.67 -8.34 -27.51
N GLU A 483 -10.88 -8.70 -27.93
CA GLU A 483 -11.16 -9.24 -29.25
C GLU A 483 -12.57 -8.85 -29.72
N ARG A 484 -12.77 -8.69 -31.03
CA ARG A 484 -14.07 -8.32 -31.63
C ARG A 484 -15.26 -9.21 -31.21
N ARG A 485 -15.05 -10.53 -31.00
CA ARG A 485 -16.13 -11.48 -30.71
C ARG A 485 -16.44 -11.53 -29.23
N LYS A 486 -15.41 -11.79 -28.41
CA LYS A 486 -15.53 -11.93 -26.95
C LYS A 486 -15.66 -10.58 -26.23
N GLY A 487 -15.26 -9.48 -26.85
CA GLY A 487 -15.11 -8.19 -26.19
C GLY A 487 -13.86 -8.19 -25.31
N VAL A 488 -13.99 -7.71 -24.09
CA VAL A 488 -13.01 -7.76 -23.02
C VAL A 488 -13.17 -9.06 -22.23
N PHE A 489 -12.11 -9.86 -22.12
CA PHE A 489 -12.18 -11.15 -21.46
C PHE A 489 -10.86 -11.55 -20.81
N MET A 490 -10.95 -12.53 -19.91
CA MET A 490 -9.82 -13.28 -19.38
C MET A 490 -9.90 -14.69 -19.97
N GLU A 491 -8.77 -15.24 -20.43
CA GLU A 491 -8.74 -16.56 -21.08
C GLU A 491 -9.04 -17.69 -20.10
N ASP A 492 -8.17 -17.89 -19.11
CA ASP A 492 -8.33 -18.95 -18.14
C ASP A 492 -7.82 -18.50 -16.76
N PRO A 493 -8.71 -18.03 -15.86
CA PRO A 493 -8.32 -17.66 -14.51
C PRO A 493 -7.87 -18.85 -13.65
N GLN A 494 -8.32 -20.08 -13.98
CA GLN A 494 -7.96 -21.27 -13.21
C GLN A 494 -6.53 -21.69 -13.53
N SER A 495 -6.15 -21.77 -14.81
CA SER A 495 -4.78 -22.09 -15.22
C SER A 495 -3.76 -21.08 -14.66
N GLU A 496 -4.07 -19.78 -14.66
CA GLU A 496 -3.19 -18.78 -14.05
C GLU A 496 -3.06 -19.00 -12.53
N LEU A 497 -4.16 -19.26 -11.82
CA LEU A 497 -4.11 -19.56 -10.39
C LEU A 497 -3.29 -20.83 -10.10
N GLU A 498 -3.49 -21.90 -10.87
CA GLU A 498 -2.76 -23.16 -10.77
C GLU A 498 -1.27 -22.99 -11.02
N LYS A 499 -0.90 -22.19 -12.04
CA LYS A 499 0.50 -21.83 -12.30
C LYS A 499 1.15 -21.18 -11.08
N TRP A 500 0.51 -20.17 -10.48
CA TRP A 500 1.06 -19.50 -9.30
C TRP A 500 1.06 -20.41 -8.06
N SER A 501 0.00 -21.18 -7.84
CA SER A 501 -0.06 -22.20 -6.79
C SER A 501 1.09 -23.20 -6.90
N ASN A 502 1.39 -23.70 -8.10
CA ASN A 502 2.45 -24.67 -8.32
C ASN A 502 3.84 -24.07 -8.14
N LEU A 503 4.08 -22.86 -8.66
CA LEU A 503 5.36 -22.15 -8.48
C LEU A 503 5.64 -21.87 -7.00
N ILE A 504 4.65 -21.38 -6.26
CA ILE A 504 4.78 -21.11 -4.81
C ILE A 504 4.91 -22.42 -4.02
N GLY A 505 4.19 -23.46 -4.45
CA GLY A 505 4.23 -24.79 -3.85
C GLY A 505 5.62 -25.43 -3.91
N LYS A 506 6.30 -25.32 -5.07
CA LYS A 506 7.65 -25.84 -5.30
C LYS A 506 8.75 -25.01 -4.65
N ALA A 507 8.49 -23.74 -4.32
CA ALA A 507 9.49 -22.88 -3.72
C ALA A 507 9.90 -23.38 -2.31
N PRO A 508 11.19 -23.30 -1.93
CA PRO A 508 11.72 -23.73 -0.63
C PRO A 508 11.35 -22.71 0.46
N LEU A 509 10.05 -22.55 0.71
CA LEU A 509 9.47 -21.56 1.61
C LEU A 509 8.71 -22.24 2.75
N LYS A 510 8.70 -21.61 3.92
CA LYS A 510 7.84 -22.04 5.03
C LYS A 510 6.36 -21.95 4.62
N PRO A 511 5.46 -22.83 5.08
CA PRO A 511 4.04 -22.81 4.69
C PRO A 511 3.36 -21.45 4.86
N ILE A 512 3.64 -20.75 5.97
CA ILE A 512 3.11 -19.40 6.20
C ILE A 512 3.65 -18.34 5.23
N GLN A 513 4.91 -18.48 4.77
CA GLN A 513 5.46 -17.62 3.73
C GLN A 513 4.75 -17.88 2.39
N LYS A 514 4.47 -19.15 2.07
CA LYS A 514 3.67 -19.51 0.89
C LYS A 514 2.28 -18.84 0.93
N ILE A 515 1.57 -18.96 2.07
CA ILE A 515 0.25 -18.32 2.26
C ILE A 515 0.34 -16.79 2.16
N ASN A 516 1.37 -16.16 2.75
CA ASN A 516 1.53 -14.71 2.68
C ASN A 516 1.79 -14.24 1.25
N ILE A 517 2.67 -14.91 0.49
CA ILE A 517 2.93 -14.58 -0.92
C ILE A 517 1.66 -14.80 -1.76
N PHE A 518 0.95 -15.90 -1.51
CA PHE A 518 -0.26 -16.23 -2.23
C PHE A 518 -1.36 -15.16 -2.03
N ASN A 519 -1.58 -14.73 -0.78
CA ASN A 519 -2.55 -13.67 -0.45
C ASN A 519 -2.12 -12.28 -0.92
N GLN A 520 -0.82 -11.96 -0.91
CA GLN A 520 -0.33 -10.61 -1.23
C GLN A 520 -0.05 -10.40 -2.72
N TYR A 521 0.24 -11.46 -3.47
CA TYR A 521 0.67 -11.37 -4.86
C TYR A 521 -0.17 -12.23 -5.81
N ALA A 522 -0.34 -13.52 -5.55
CA ALA A 522 -1.02 -14.42 -6.50
C ALA A 522 -2.51 -14.10 -6.65
N ILE A 523 -3.25 -14.05 -5.54
CA ILE A 523 -4.69 -13.73 -5.55
C ILE A 523 -4.92 -12.30 -6.09
N PRO A 524 -4.22 -11.25 -5.63
CA PRO A 524 -4.41 -9.89 -6.14
C PRO A 524 -4.11 -9.70 -7.64
N ARG A 525 -3.20 -10.48 -8.22
CA ARG A 525 -2.94 -10.44 -9.67
C ARG A 525 -4.15 -10.89 -10.49
N LEU A 526 -4.89 -11.89 -10.03
CA LEU A 526 -6.12 -12.34 -10.68
C LEU A 526 -7.26 -11.34 -10.49
N LEU A 527 -7.33 -10.69 -9.32
CA LEU A 527 -8.39 -9.73 -9.00
C LEU A 527 -8.49 -8.62 -10.03
N TYR A 528 -7.38 -8.06 -10.50
CA TYR A 528 -7.43 -6.97 -11.49
C TYR A 528 -8.14 -7.38 -12.78
N SER A 529 -7.80 -8.54 -13.34
CA SER A 529 -8.43 -9.05 -14.56
C SER A 529 -9.89 -9.43 -14.33
N LEU A 530 -10.19 -10.10 -13.21
CA LEU A 530 -11.55 -10.50 -12.86
C LEU A 530 -12.48 -9.30 -12.63
N LEU A 531 -11.98 -8.21 -12.03
CA LEU A 531 -12.79 -7.01 -11.78
C LEU A 531 -13.17 -6.23 -13.04
N ASN A 532 -12.40 -6.41 -14.10
CA ASN A 532 -12.53 -5.65 -15.34
C ASN A 532 -13.03 -6.53 -16.50
N THR A 533 -13.44 -7.76 -16.22
CA THR A 533 -14.02 -8.69 -17.20
C THR A 533 -15.38 -9.17 -16.69
N ASN A 534 -16.21 -9.68 -17.59
CA ASN A 534 -17.43 -10.36 -17.17
C ASN A 534 -17.07 -11.73 -16.59
N PHE A 535 -17.50 -12.00 -15.36
CA PHE A 535 -17.25 -13.28 -14.68
C PHE A 535 -18.57 -13.93 -14.24
N CYS A 536 -18.57 -15.27 -14.22
CA CYS A 536 -19.62 -16.05 -13.60
C CYS A 536 -19.25 -16.34 -12.15
N LEU A 537 -20.19 -16.13 -11.21
CA LEU A 537 -19.98 -16.39 -9.79
C LEU A 537 -19.61 -17.86 -9.51
N LEU A 538 -20.13 -18.80 -10.31
CA LEU A 538 -19.76 -20.22 -10.23
C LEU A 538 -18.28 -20.43 -10.51
N THR A 539 -17.72 -19.73 -11.51
CA THR A 539 -16.28 -19.78 -11.81
C THR A 539 -15.47 -19.24 -10.63
N ILE A 540 -15.87 -18.11 -10.05
CA ILE A 540 -15.19 -17.55 -8.87
C ILE A 540 -15.21 -18.52 -7.68
N ARG A 541 -16.36 -19.17 -7.43
CA ARG A 541 -16.49 -20.19 -6.38
C ARG A 541 -15.58 -21.40 -6.62
N LYS A 542 -15.41 -21.83 -7.88
CA LYS A 542 -14.44 -22.89 -8.25
C LYS A 542 -13.00 -22.46 -7.95
N LEU A 543 -12.63 -21.21 -8.24
CA LEU A 543 -11.31 -20.68 -7.89
C LEU A 543 -11.11 -20.64 -6.36
N ASP A 544 -12.12 -20.24 -5.60
CA ASP A 544 -12.07 -20.28 -4.13
C ASP A 544 -11.91 -21.72 -3.60
N VAL A 545 -12.55 -22.72 -4.23
CA VAL A 545 -12.31 -24.14 -3.92
C VAL A 545 -10.85 -24.51 -4.15
N HIS A 546 -10.28 -24.11 -5.29
CA HIS A 546 -8.86 -24.35 -5.59
C HIS A 546 -7.95 -23.69 -4.55
N ILE A 547 -8.16 -22.42 -4.20
CA ILE A 547 -7.43 -21.69 -3.15
C ILE A 547 -7.41 -22.50 -1.84
N ARG A 548 -8.57 -22.99 -1.40
CA ARG A 548 -8.66 -23.76 -0.16
C ARG A 548 -7.93 -25.08 -0.24
N LYS A 549 -8.09 -25.83 -1.34
CA LYS A 549 -7.39 -27.11 -1.57
C LYS A 549 -5.87 -26.89 -1.50
N THR A 550 -5.34 -25.92 -2.22
CA THR A 550 -3.91 -25.59 -2.25
C THR A 550 -3.37 -25.27 -0.86
N ILE A 551 -4.08 -24.44 -0.08
CA ILE A 551 -3.65 -24.06 1.27
C ILE A 551 -3.70 -25.24 2.23
N LYS A 552 -4.76 -26.07 2.16
CA LYS A 552 -4.86 -27.31 2.94
C LYS A 552 -3.71 -28.26 2.62
N THR A 553 -3.36 -28.41 1.34
CA THR A 553 -2.21 -29.21 0.92
C THR A 553 -0.90 -28.67 1.48
N TRP A 554 -0.63 -27.36 1.38
CA TRP A 554 0.60 -26.78 1.94
C TRP A 554 0.73 -26.87 3.46
N LEU A 555 -0.40 -26.98 4.16
CA LEU A 555 -0.47 -27.11 5.61
C LEU A 555 -0.72 -28.54 6.09
N HIS A 556 -0.74 -29.52 5.18
CA HIS A 556 -0.99 -30.93 5.49
C HIS A 556 -2.30 -31.11 6.30
N LEU A 557 -3.33 -30.35 5.92
CA LEU A 557 -4.66 -30.42 6.54
C LEU A 557 -5.57 -31.37 5.75
N PRO A 558 -6.40 -32.18 6.41
CA PRO A 558 -7.43 -32.95 5.73
C PRO A 558 -8.34 -32.07 4.86
N GLN A 559 -8.79 -32.58 3.71
CA GLN A 559 -9.64 -31.79 2.80
C GLN A 559 -11.00 -31.43 3.43
N CYS A 560 -11.47 -32.21 4.42
CA CYS A 560 -12.66 -31.92 5.22
C CYS A 560 -12.47 -30.83 6.29
N THR A 561 -11.25 -30.26 6.45
CA THR A 561 -11.00 -29.18 7.42
C THR A 561 -11.87 -27.96 7.12
N SER A 562 -12.41 -27.34 8.16
CA SER A 562 -13.31 -26.19 8.10
C SER A 562 -12.70 -25.03 7.31
N ASN A 563 -13.54 -24.39 6.49
CA ASN A 563 -13.15 -23.19 5.76
C ASN A 563 -12.83 -22.01 6.69
N GLY A 564 -13.39 -21.99 7.91
CA GLY A 564 -13.12 -20.94 8.89
C GLY A 564 -11.65 -20.88 9.30
N VAL A 565 -10.96 -22.02 9.40
CA VAL A 565 -9.51 -22.06 9.67
C VAL A 565 -8.74 -21.24 8.63
N ILE A 566 -9.18 -21.28 7.37
CA ILE A 566 -8.53 -20.62 6.24
C ILE A 566 -8.92 -19.13 6.18
N TYR A 567 -10.22 -18.85 6.26
CA TYR A 567 -10.78 -17.53 5.94
C TYR A 567 -11.01 -16.61 7.15
N SER A 568 -11.19 -17.14 8.36
CA SER A 568 -11.44 -16.30 9.54
C SER A 568 -10.23 -15.41 9.87
N LYS A 569 -10.48 -14.33 10.61
CA LYS A 569 -9.44 -13.41 11.04
C LYS A 569 -8.40 -14.14 11.91
N ARG A 570 -7.14 -13.71 11.86
CA ARG A 570 -6.10 -14.17 12.78
C ARG A 570 -6.41 -13.83 14.23
N THR A 571 -7.17 -12.76 14.48
CA THR A 571 -7.69 -12.46 15.82
C THR A 571 -8.71 -13.47 16.31
N ASN A 572 -9.34 -14.24 15.42
CA ASN A 572 -10.28 -15.32 15.73
C ASN A 572 -9.64 -16.71 15.50
N GLY A 573 -8.30 -16.81 15.46
CA GLY A 573 -7.59 -18.09 15.29
C GLY A 573 -7.49 -18.62 13.85
N GLY A 574 -7.99 -17.91 12.84
CA GLY A 574 -7.89 -18.29 11.42
C GLY A 574 -6.66 -17.74 10.69
N LEU A 575 -6.48 -18.09 9.42
CA LEU A 575 -5.31 -17.71 8.62
C LEU A 575 -5.44 -16.38 7.86
N SER A 576 -6.66 -15.81 7.81
CA SER A 576 -7.00 -14.57 7.10
C SER A 576 -6.75 -14.59 5.58
N VAL A 577 -6.89 -15.77 4.96
CA VAL A 577 -6.76 -15.93 3.52
C VAL A 577 -7.85 -15.12 2.80
N LEU A 578 -7.52 -14.59 1.63
CA LEU A 578 -8.46 -13.85 0.79
C LEU A 578 -9.48 -14.82 0.15
N LYS A 579 -10.78 -14.49 0.23
CA LYS A 579 -11.87 -15.18 -0.48
C LYS A 579 -12.23 -14.36 -1.72
N LEU A 580 -11.98 -14.91 -2.91
CA LEU A 580 -12.18 -14.21 -4.18
C LEU A 580 -13.61 -13.73 -4.34
N GLU A 581 -14.60 -14.58 -4.04
CA GLU A 581 -16.02 -14.22 -4.12
C GLU A 581 -16.33 -12.95 -3.32
N ALA A 582 -15.94 -12.92 -2.05
CA ALA A 582 -16.22 -11.78 -1.17
C ALA A 582 -15.50 -10.49 -1.63
N ILE A 583 -14.25 -10.61 -2.09
CA ILE A 583 -13.44 -9.45 -2.49
C ILE A 583 -13.91 -8.89 -3.82
N ILE A 584 -14.22 -9.76 -4.79
CA ILE A 584 -14.68 -9.35 -6.11
C ILE A 584 -16.04 -8.65 -5.98
N LEU A 585 -17.01 -9.23 -5.28
CA LEU A 585 -18.32 -8.61 -5.09
C LEU A 585 -18.21 -7.21 -4.47
N LYS A 586 -17.40 -7.07 -3.40
CA LYS A 586 -17.18 -5.79 -2.74
C LYS A 586 -16.46 -4.78 -3.64
N SER A 587 -15.43 -5.22 -4.36
CA SER A 587 -14.61 -4.34 -5.19
C SER A 587 -15.35 -3.93 -6.47
N SER A 588 -16.10 -4.83 -7.10
CA SER A 588 -17.00 -4.53 -8.22
C SER A 588 -18.05 -3.52 -7.82
N LEU A 589 -18.70 -3.67 -6.66
CA LEU A 589 -19.67 -2.69 -6.18
C LEU A 589 -19.04 -1.30 -6.01
N LYS A 590 -17.83 -1.22 -5.43
CA LYS A 590 -17.12 0.05 -5.25
C LYS A 590 -16.71 0.68 -6.59
N THR A 591 -16.18 -0.12 -7.51
CA THR A 591 -15.71 0.35 -8.82
C THR A 591 -16.89 0.81 -9.67
N LEU A 592 -17.90 -0.03 -9.87
CA LEU A 592 -19.10 0.30 -10.65
C LEU A 592 -19.87 1.45 -10.03
N GLY A 593 -19.99 1.48 -8.70
CA GLY A 593 -20.64 2.57 -7.97
C GLY A 593 -19.94 3.92 -8.15
N ARG A 594 -18.62 3.95 -8.34
CA ARG A 594 -17.91 5.19 -8.69
C ARG A 594 -18.11 5.59 -10.15
N ILE A 595 -18.16 4.62 -11.06
CA ILE A 595 -18.39 4.89 -12.49
C ILE A 595 -19.78 5.51 -12.68
N THR A 596 -20.81 5.03 -11.97
CA THR A 596 -22.16 5.60 -12.03
C THR A 596 -22.25 7.04 -11.50
N LEU A 597 -21.29 7.49 -10.69
CA LEU A 597 -21.24 8.85 -10.14
C LEU A 597 -20.47 9.83 -11.02
N SER A 598 -19.95 9.36 -12.15
CA SER A 598 -19.21 10.21 -13.07
C SER A 598 -20.13 11.19 -13.78
N GLU A 599 -19.74 12.46 -13.82
CA GLU A 599 -20.41 13.51 -14.60
C GLU A 599 -20.07 13.44 -16.10
N ASP A 600 -19.12 12.57 -16.47
CA ASP A 600 -18.73 12.31 -17.87
C ASP A 600 -19.89 11.69 -18.67
N PRO A 601 -20.43 12.37 -19.70
CA PRO A 601 -21.57 11.87 -20.49
C PRO A 601 -21.32 10.50 -21.11
N ILE A 602 -20.08 10.21 -21.52
CA ILE A 602 -19.71 8.91 -22.10
C ILE A 602 -19.80 7.80 -21.05
N LEU A 603 -19.45 8.09 -19.80
CA LEU A 603 -19.53 7.10 -18.72
C LEU A 603 -20.97 6.90 -18.25
N GLN A 604 -21.80 7.94 -18.26
CA GLN A 604 -23.24 7.82 -18.02
C GLN A 604 -23.87 6.89 -19.05
N GLU A 605 -23.56 7.10 -20.33
CA GLU A 605 -24.11 6.25 -21.39
C GLU A 605 -23.48 4.85 -21.40
N THR A 606 -22.21 4.71 -20.99
CA THR A 606 -21.60 3.41 -20.69
C THR A 606 -22.39 2.65 -19.61
N CYS A 607 -22.88 3.35 -18.57
CA CYS A 607 -23.69 2.74 -17.53
C CYS A 607 -25.01 2.21 -18.05
N ASN A 608 -25.67 2.97 -18.94
CA ASN A 608 -26.92 2.59 -19.58
C ASN A 608 -26.72 1.34 -20.45
N GLN A 609 -25.77 1.39 -21.38
CA GLN A 609 -25.50 0.31 -22.35
C GLN A 609 -25.09 -1.00 -21.68
N ASN A 610 -24.25 -0.94 -20.63
CA ASN A 610 -23.83 -2.14 -19.91
C ASN A 610 -24.83 -2.59 -18.82
N ASN A 611 -25.97 -1.91 -18.66
CA ASN A 611 -26.94 -2.16 -17.59
C ASN A 611 -26.28 -2.15 -16.20
N ILE A 612 -25.34 -1.23 -15.94
CA ILE A 612 -24.52 -1.21 -14.72
C ILE A 612 -25.39 -1.07 -13.47
N CYS A 613 -26.49 -0.31 -13.52
CA CYS A 613 -27.43 -0.20 -12.41
C CYS A 613 -28.06 -1.55 -12.03
N ARG A 614 -28.43 -2.38 -13.01
CA ARG A 614 -28.94 -3.74 -12.78
C ARG A 614 -27.86 -4.63 -12.18
N GLN A 615 -26.63 -4.55 -12.69
CA GLN A 615 -25.50 -5.30 -12.15
C GLN A 615 -25.23 -4.92 -10.68
N LEU A 616 -25.24 -3.63 -10.36
CA LEU A 616 -25.10 -3.12 -8.99
C LEU A 616 -26.20 -3.67 -8.08
N ASN A 617 -27.46 -3.65 -8.53
CA ASN A 617 -28.58 -4.20 -7.76
C ASN A 617 -28.43 -5.71 -7.52
N ASN A 618 -27.98 -6.48 -8.51
CA ASN A 618 -27.71 -7.90 -8.35
C ASN A 618 -26.54 -8.16 -7.38
N LEU A 619 -25.43 -7.41 -7.50
CA LEU A 619 -24.30 -7.51 -6.58
C LEU A 619 -24.69 -7.17 -5.14
N ARG A 620 -25.56 -6.17 -4.95
CA ARG A 620 -26.10 -5.78 -3.64
C ARG A 620 -26.93 -6.90 -3.02
N LYS A 621 -27.84 -7.51 -3.79
CA LYS A 621 -28.64 -8.67 -3.34
C LYS A 621 -27.73 -9.84 -2.93
N LEU A 622 -26.71 -10.15 -3.73
CA LEU A 622 -25.74 -11.23 -3.44
C LEU A 622 -24.93 -10.99 -2.16
N MET A 623 -24.73 -9.73 -1.74
CA MET A 623 -24.04 -9.40 -0.49
C MET A 623 -24.96 -9.35 0.74
N GLY A 624 -26.21 -9.78 0.62
CA GLY A 624 -27.13 -9.93 1.75
C GLY A 624 -27.85 -8.65 2.17
N GLY A 625 -28.01 -7.70 1.26
CA GLY A 625 -28.80 -6.50 1.53
C GLY A 625 -30.31 -6.74 1.59
N THR A 626 -31.02 -6.10 2.54
CA THR A 626 -32.49 -6.03 2.62
C THR A 626 -33.05 -4.69 2.12
N PRO A 627 -34.22 -4.63 1.45
CA PRO A 627 -34.80 -3.38 0.91
C PRO A 627 -34.94 -2.23 1.94
N THR A 628 -35.18 -2.56 3.21
CA THR A 628 -35.43 -1.62 4.31
C THR A 628 -34.19 -0.91 4.87
N ASN A 629 -32.99 -1.43 4.62
CA ASN A 629 -31.72 -0.83 5.06
C ASN A 629 -31.03 -0.04 3.94
N PHE A 630 -31.73 0.24 2.85
CA PHE A 630 -31.17 0.97 1.71
C PHE A 630 -32.00 2.21 1.37
N PRO A 631 -31.32 3.29 0.94
CA PRO A 631 -32.03 4.39 0.31
C PRO A 631 -32.82 3.84 -0.90
N ASN A 632 -34.07 4.27 -1.04
CA ASN A 632 -35.00 3.86 -2.09
C ASN A 632 -34.35 3.93 -3.49
N GLN A 633 -34.86 3.12 -4.42
CA GLN A 633 -34.37 3.08 -5.81
C GLN A 633 -34.31 4.47 -6.47
N ASP A 634 -35.19 5.40 -6.07
CA ASP A 634 -35.25 6.79 -6.55
C ASP A 634 -34.08 7.67 -6.06
N LEU A 635 -33.45 7.35 -4.93
CA LEU A 635 -32.27 8.08 -4.44
C LEU A 635 -31.01 7.80 -5.27
N LEU A 636 -30.91 6.64 -5.92
CA LEU A 636 -29.74 6.32 -6.76
C LEU A 636 -29.72 7.07 -8.09
N PHE A 637 -30.87 7.54 -8.56
CA PHE A 637 -31.00 8.33 -9.78
C PHE A 637 -30.91 9.84 -9.49
N ASN A 638 -31.25 10.29 -8.28
CA ASN A 638 -31.37 11.72 -7.95
C ASN A 638 -30.27 12.29 -7.02
N ILE A 639 -29.30 11.49 -6.54
CA ILE A 639 -28.23 12.04 -5.70
C ILE A 639 -27.12 12.67 -6.55
N CYS A 640 -27.05 14.00 -6.53
CA CYS A 640 -25.89 14.76 -6.99
C CYS A 640 -24.62 14.37 -6.22
N PRO A 641 -23.43 14.41 -6.85
CA PRO A 641 -22.18 13.84 -6.33
C PRO A 641 -21.70 14.38 -4.97
N ASN A 642 -22.18 15.53 -4.52
CA ASN A 642 -21.85 16.11 -3.21
C ASN A 642 -22.77 15.66 -2.06
N GLN A 643 -23.78 14.82 -2.33
CA GLN A 643 -24.77 14.37 -1.37
C GLN A 643 -24.79 12.86 -1.14
N ILE A 644 -23.79 12.10 -1.60
CA ILE A 644 -23.53 10.78 -0.99
C ILE A 644 -22.66 11.06 0.24
N PRO A 645 -23.21 11.00 1.46
CA PRO A 645 -22.38 11.13 2.65
C PRO A 645 -21.27 10.08 2.57
N SER A 646 -20.03 10.47 2.83
CA SER A 646 -18.92 9.56 3.14
C SER A 646 -19.28 8.54 4.23
N ASP A 647 -20.38 8.82 4.94
CA ASP A 647 -20.82 8.21 6.18
C ASP A 647 -22.03 7.29 5.99
N VAL A 648 -22.53 7.01 4.77
CA VAL A 648 -23.54 5.94 4.59
C VAL A 648 -22.84 4.61 4.82
N PRO A 649 -22.98 3.98 6.00
CA PRO A 649 -22.28 2.76 6.29
C PRO A 649 -23.14 1.68 5.64
N ILE A 650 -22.82 1.30 4.41
CA ILE A 650 -23.26 0.00 3.92
C ILE A 650 -22.57 -1.00 4.85
N LYS A 651 -23.24 -1.40 5.94
CA LYS A 651 -22.78 -2.43 6.87
C LYS A 651 -22.88 -3.76 6.13
N PHE A 652 -21.87 -4.03 5.31
CA PHE A 652 -21.69 -5.34 4.70
C PHE A 652 -21.56 -6.36 5.82
N ARG A 653 -22.25 -7.50 5.70
CA ARG A 653 -22.04 -8.64 6.58
C ARG A 653 -20.55 -8.97 6.59
N ASP A 654 -19.93 -9.02 7.76
CA ASP A 654 -18.52 -9.44 7.88
C ASP A 654 -18.43 -10.92 7.50
N TRP A 655 -18.08 -11.17 6.23
CA TRP A 655 -18.00 -12.52 5.69
C TRP A 655 -16.94 -13.36 6.41
N ARG A 656 -15.89 -12.75 6.99
CA ARG A 656 -14.89 -13.49 7.78
C ARG A 656 -15.46 -13.93 9.12
N GLN A 657 -16.29 -13.08 9.71
CA GLN A 657 -17.04 -13.42 10.92
C GLN A 657 -18.04 -14.54 10.62
N ALA A 658 -18.77 -14.49 9.50
CA ALA A 658 -19.66 -15.56 9.09
C ALA A 658 -18.93 -16.91 8.87
N GLU A 659 -17.73 -16.90 8.29
CA GLU A 659 -16.88 -18.11 8.18
C GLU A 659 -16.43 -18.61 9.57
N PHE A 660 -16.18 -17.71 10.52
CA PHE A 660 -15.85 -18.05 11.91
C PHE A 660 -17.05 -18.64 12.65
N ASP A 661 -18.24 -18.05 12.54
CA ASP A 661 -19.46 -18.55 13.15
C ASP A 661 -19.87 -19.91 12.55
N SER A 662 -19.62 -20.13 11.26
CA SER A 662 -19.78 -21.43 10.63
C SER A 662 -18.84 -22.48 11.25
N TRP A 663 -17.58 -22.11 11.49
CA TRP A 663 -16.60 -22.98 12.14
C TRP A 663 -16.97 -23.29 13.59
N LYS A 664 -17.39 -22.29 14.38
CA LYS A 664 -17.86 -22.47 15.77
C LYS A 664 -18.99 -23.49 15.90
N ARG A 665 -19.90 -23.55 14.91
CA ARG A 665 -21.05 -24.46 14.94
C ARG A 665 -20.72 -25.92 14.62
N LEU A 666 -19.50 -26.24 14.20
CA LEU A 666 -19.12 -27.62 13.89
C LEU A 666 -18.92 -28.42 15.18
N PRO A 667 -19.57 -29.60 15.35
CA PRO A 667 -19.52 -30.35 16.61
C PRO A 667 -18.10 -30.73 17.06
N ILE A 668 -17.26 -31.15 16.12
CA ILE A 668 -15.89 -31.61 16.40
C ILE A 668 -14.90 -30.48 16.16
N GLN A 669 -14.85 -29.94 14.94
CA GLN A 669 -13.85 -28.93 14.57
C GLN A 669 -14.07 -27.55 15.23
N GLY A 670 -15.30 -27.25 15.65
CA GLY A 670 -15.68 -25.99 16.30
C GLY A 670 -15.52 -25.99 17.82
N LEU A 671 -15.19 -27.13 18.42
CA LEU A 671 -15.15 -27.31 19.87
C LEU A 671 -14.11 -26.37 20.53
N GLY A 672 -14.61 -25.48 21.39
CA GLY A 672 -13.87 -24.46 22.14
C GLY A 672 -13.21 -23.36 21.30
N ILE A 673 -13.63 -23.19 20.03
CA ILE A 673 -13.08 -22.17 19.12
C ILE A 673 -13.59 -20.77 19.45
N ASP A 674 -14.80 -20.65 19.96
CA ASP A 674 -15.40 -19.42 20.51
C ASP A 674 -14.49 -18.74 21.54
N LEU A 675 -13.76 -19.52 22.34
CA LEU A 675 -12.81 -19.01 23.31
C LEU A 675 -11.67 -18.21 22.66
N PHE A 676 -11.39 -18.39 21.37
CA PHE A 676 -10.32 -17.70 20.66
C PHE A 676 -10.82 -16.50 19.84
N GLU A 677 -12.10 -16.14 19.96
CA GLU A 677 -12.68 -14.98 19.28
C GLU A 677 -12.07 -13.66 19.76
N GLU A 678 -11.59 -12.86 18.81
CA GLU A 678 -10.89 -11.57 19.01
C GLU A 678 -9.75 -11.59 20.07
N ASP A 679 -9.18 -12.77 20.35
CA ASP A 679 -8.13 -12.97 21.34
C ASP A 679 -6.73 -12.80 20.74
N LYS A 680 -6.21 -11.58 20.83
CA LYS A 680 -4.86 -11.24 20.35
C LYS A 680 -3.73 -11.90 21.15
N VAL A 681 -3.98 -12.32 22.39
CA VAL A 681 -2.95 -12.95 23.24
C VAL A 681 -2.78 -14.40 22.80
N SER A 682 -3.88 -15.16 22.80
CA SER A 682 -3.85 -16.59 22.49
C SER A 682 -3.57 -16.87 21.02
N ASN A 683 -3.92 -15.95 20.12
CA ASN A 683 -3.67 -16.07 18.69
C ASN A 683 -2.35 -15.42 18.24
N CYS A 684 -1.50 -14.96 19.18
CA CYS A 684 -0.30 -14.19 18.82
C CYS A 684 0.73 -14.98 17.99
N TRP A 685 0.72 -16.32 18.06
CA TRP A 685 1.61 -17.20 17.29
C TRP A 685 1.30 -17.18 15.79
N LEU A 686 0.07 -16.86 15.39
CA LEU A 686 -0.32 -16.67 13.98
C LEU A 686 0.33 -15.43 13.33
N TYR A 687 0.83 -14.49 14.15
CA TYR A 687 1.50 -13.28 13.69
C TYR A 687 3.03 -13.36 13.77
N SER A 688 3.55 -14.10 14.76
CA SER A 688 4.98 -14.23 15.00
C SER A 688 5.34 -15.66 15.40
N HIS A 689 5.95 -16.37 14.46
CA HIS A 689 6.28 -17.79 14.55
C HIS A 689 7.79 -18.05 14.34
N LYS A 690 8.65 -17.08 14.63
CA LYS A 690 10.13 -17.24 14.49
C LYS A 690 10.69 -18.35 15.38
N TRP A 691 10.05 -18.60 16.52
CA TRP A 691 10.42 -19.55 17.57
C TRP A 691 9.82 -20.95 17.38
N MET A 692 9.13 -21.20 16.26
CA MET A 692 8.43 -22.45 15.99
C MET A 692 8.97 -23.09 14.71
N SER A 693 9.19 -24.41 14.72
CA SER A 693 9.52 -25.16 13.50
C SER A 693 8.33 -25.21 12.54
N GLN A 694 8.58 -25.60 11.29
CA GLN A 694 7.49 -25.72 10.30
C GLN A 694 6.49 -26.81 10.70
N GLY A 695 6.98 -27.95 11.19
CA GLY A 695 6.14 -29.06 11.67
C GLY A 695 5.29 -28.64 12.88
N GLN A 696 5.87 -27.95 13.85
CA GLN A 696 5.12 -27.41 14.99
C GLN A 696 4.06 -26.38 14.56
N PHE A 697 4.33 -25.55 13.55
CA PHE A 697 3.33 -24.61 13.04
C PHE A 697 2.14 -25.32 12.38
N ILE A 698 2.41 -26.35 11.59
CA ILE A 698 1.37 -27.19 10.99
C ILE A 698 0.55 -27.88 12.09
N ALA A 699 1.23 -28.53 13.04
CA ALA A 699 0.59 -29.21 14.16
C ALA A 699 -0.24 -28.25 15.02
N ALA A 700 0.23 -27.02 15.26
CA ALA A 700 -0.53 -25.99 15.94
C ALA A 700 -1.85 -25.64 15.24
N ILE A 701 -1.83 -25.55 13.90
CA ILE A 701 -3.05 -25.31 13.10
C ILE A 701 -3.97 -26.53 13.15
N GLN A 702 -3.43 -27.75 13.05
CA GLN A 702 -4.20 -28.99 13.12
C GLN A 702 -4.89 -29.13 14.49
N VAL A 703 -4.17 -28.88 15.59
CA VAL A 703 -4.70 -28.88 16.96
C VAL A 703 -5.73 -27.77 17.13
N ARG A 704 -5.48 -26.56 16.60
CA ARG A 704 -6.46 -25.47 16.59
C ARG A 704 -7.75 -25.87 15.86
N ALA A 705 -7.66 -26.63 14.79
CA ALA A 705 -8.80 -27.06 14.00
C ALA A 705 -9.43 -28.39 14.47
N ASN A 706 -8.89 -29.01 15.53
CA ASN A 706 -9.25 -30.36 15.99
C ASN A 706 -9.18 -31.42 14.86
N VAL A 707 -8.12 -31.38 14.04
CA VAL A 707 -7.86 -32.33 12.94
C VAL A 707 -6.47 -32.95 13.02
N PHE A 708 -5.80 -32.85 14.17
CA PHE A 708 -4.51 -33.49 14.38
C PHE A 708 -4.68 -35.02 14.36
N PRO A 709 -3.89 -35.78 13.59
CA PRO A 709 -4.06 -37.22 13.45
C PRO A 709 -3.73 -37.93 14.77
N THR A 710 -4.61 -38.81 15.22
CA THR A 710 -4.40 -39.72 16.36
C THR A 710 -4.42 -41.16 15.86
N ARG A 711 -3.72 -42.09 16.54
CA ARG A 711 -3.70 -43.51 16.16
C ARG A 711 -5.03 -44.16 16.54
N GLU A 712 -6.04 -44.01 15.69
CA GLU A 712 -7.32 -44.73 15.82
C GLU A 712 -7.13 -46.20 15.45
N THR A 713 -6.72 -47.04 16.39
CA THR A 713 -6.82 -48.49 16.17
C THR A 713 -7.48 -49.29 17.29
N ILE A 714 -7.50 -48.87 18.57
CA ILE A 714 -8.12 -49.73 19.63
C ILE A 714 -8.89 -48.94 20.72
N SER A 715 -8.69 -47.63 20.86
CA SER A 715 -9.50 -46.79 21.77
C SER A 715 -9.74 -45.40 21.18
N ARG A 716 -10.88 -44.77 21.51
CA ARG A 716 -11.31 -43.45 21.04
C ARG A 716 -10.38 -42.32 21.52
N GLU A 717 -9.13 -42.28 21.04
CA GLU A 717 -8.14 -41.31 21.47
C GLU A 717 -8.33 -39.94 20.80
N SER A 718 -8.69 -38.94 21.60
CA SER A 718 -8.81 -37.54 21.19
C SER A 718 -7.58 -36.73 21.61
N VAL A 719 -7.29 -35.63 20.90
CA VAL A 719 -6.25 -34.67 21.31
C VAL A 719 -6.47 -34.17 22.74
N SER A 720 -7.72 -34.01 23.16
CA SER A 720 -8.06 -33.65 24.54
C SER A 720 -7.71 -34.71 25.56
N HIS A 721 -7.88 -36.00 25.23
CA HIS A 721 -7.41 -37.10 26.06
C HIS A 721 -5.88 -37.08 26.18
N ILE A 722 -5.17 -37.02 25.05
CA ILE A 722 -3.71 -37.05 24.98
C ILE A 722 -3.10 -35.88 25.77
N LEU A 723 -3.58 -34.65 25.55
CA LEU A 723 -3.05 -33.45 26.19
C LEU A 723 -3.51 -33.28 27.64
N GLY A 724 -4.59 -33.93 28.07
CA GLY A 724 -5.25 -33.65 29.34
C GLY A 724 -5.22 -34.78 30.37
N GLN A 725 -5.33 -36.03 29.95
CA GLN A 725 -5.71 -37.15 30.83
C GLN A 725 -4.95 -38.47 30.58
N CYS A 726 -4.32 -38.65 29.41
CA CYS A 726 -3.71 -39.91 28.99
C CYS A 726 -2.66 -40.46 29.98
N PRO A 727 -2.88 -41.62 30.63
CA PRO A 727 -1.90 -42.15 31.61
C PRO A 727 -0.49 -42.34 31.02
N ALA A 728 -0.37 -42.75 29.76
CA ALA A 728 0.91 -42.97 29.08
C ALA A 728 1.78 -41.69 29.00
N LEU A 729 1.17 -40.51 28.95
CA LEU A 729 1.88 -39.22 28.88
C LEU A 729 1.90 -38.46 30.21
N GLN A 730 1.75 -39.17 31.33
CA GLN A 730 1.75 -38.53 32.65
C GLN A 730 3.07 -37.79 32.93
N LYS A 731 4.21 -38.39 32.59
CA LYS A 731 5.54 -37.79 32.81
C LYS A 731 5.70 -36.49 32.02
N GLU A 732 5.28 -36.48 30.76
CA GLU A 732 5.36 -35.34 29.86
C GLU A 732 4.38 -34.23 30.26
N ARG A 733 3.19 -34.59 30.76
CA ARG A 733 2.24 -33.61 31.34
C ARG A 733 2.84 -32.91 32.56
N ILE A 734 3.45 -33.68 33.47
CA ILE A 734 4.13 -33.15 34.65
C ILE A 734 5.28 -32.23 34.21
N ALA A 735 6.10 -32.67 33.25
CA ALA A 735 7.19 -31.85 32.71
C ALA A 735 6.70 -30.54 32.06
N ARG A 736 5.61 -30.56 31.29
CA ARG A 736 4.98 -29.34 30.74
C ARG A 736 4.53 -28.41 31.86
N HIS A 737 3.88 -28.96 32.88
CA HIS A 737 3.39 -28.22 34.05
C HIS A 737 4.54 -27.53 34.79
N HIS A 738 5.61 -28.26 35.11
CA HIS A 738 6.77 -27.71 35.80
C HIS A 738 7.43 -26.58 35.00
N LYS A 739 7.62 -26.77 33.68
CA LYS A 739 8.19 -25.72 32.81
C LYS A 739 7.36 -24.43 32.84
N LEU A 740 6.03 -24.52 32.87
CA LEU A 740 5.16 -23.34 32.96
C LEU A 740 5.20 -22.70 34.36
N CYS A 741 5.26 -23.52 35.42
CA CYS A 741 5.40 -23.02 36.79
C CYS A 741 6.72 -22.30 37.00
N SER A 742 7.84 -22.85 36.51
CA SER A 742 9.15 -22.20 36.59
C SER A 742 9.19 -20.87 35.82
N LEU A 743 8.51 -20.75 34.68
CA LEU A 743 8.39 -19.47 33.97
C LEU A 743 7.66 -18.41 34.79
N LEU A 744 6.61 -18.80 35.51
CA LEU A 744 5.87 -17.89 36.40
C LEU A 744 6.69 -17.55 37.65
N ALA A 745 7.37 -18.52 38.26
CA ALA A 745 8.24 -18.31 39.40
C ALA A 745 9.34 -17.29 39.07
N ASN A 746 10.09 -17.51 37.99
CA ASN A 746 11.15 -16.61 37.55
C ASN A 746 10.62 -15.18 37.30
N GLU A 747 9.43 -15.05 36.70
CA GLU A 747 8.80 -13.74 36.51
C GLU A 747 8.50 -13.06 37.85
N CYS A 748 7.99 -13.80 38.84
CA CYS A 748 7.70 -13.26 40.17
C CYS A 748 8.98 -12.85 40.91
N GLU A 749 10.03 -13.67 40.82
CA GLU A 749 11.36 -13.41 41.42
C GLU A 749 12.00 -12.14 40.89
N THR A 750 11.92 -11.89 39.57
CA THR A 750 12.39 -10.60 39.00
C THR A 750 11.65 -9.37 39.53
N HIS A 751 10.47 -9.57 40.13
CA HIS A 751 9.67 -8.55 40.79
C HIS A 751 9.80 -8.58 42.33
N GLY A 752 10.79 -9.29 42.86
CA GLY A 752 11.15 -9.32 44.28
C GLY A 752 10.22 -10.18 45.14
N TRP A 753 9.58 -11.19 44.56
CA TRP A 753 8.87 -12.23 45.31
C TRP A 753 9.75 -13.47 45.45
N PHE A 754 9.82 -14.05 46.64
CA PHE A 754 10.46 -15.34 46.83
C PHE A 754 9.47 -16.46 46.49
N ALA A 755 9.84 -17.37 45.58
CA ALA A 755 8.93 -18.39 45.06
C ALA A 755 9.31 -19.80 45.56
N HIS A 756 8.51 -20.38 46.45
CA HIS A 756 8.60 -21.79 46.80
C HIS A 756 7.79 -22.63 45.81
N GLN A 757 8.46 -23.48 45.03
CA GLN A 757 7.80 -24.37 44.07
C GLN A 757 7.46 -25.70 44.75
N GLU A 758 6.23 -26.18 44.52
CA GLU A 758 5.75 -27.47 45.03
C GLU A 758 6.00 -27.71 46.54
N HIS A 759 5.79 -26.69 47.37
CA HIS A 759 5.97 -26.80 48.82
C HIS A 759 4.85 -27.63 49.45
N SER A 760 5.19 -28.57 50.34
CA SER A 760 4.21 -29.49 50.94
C SER A 760 3.74 -28.99 52.31
N VAL A 761 2.45 -28.66 52.43
CA VAL A 761 1.85 -28.20 53.69
C VAL A 761 0.99 -29.32 54.28
N LYS A 762 1.33 -29.77 55.49
CA LYS A 762 0.61 -30.83 56.21
C LYS A 762 -0.63 -30.25 56.91
N LEU A 763 -1.80 -30.79 56.60
CA LEU A 763 -3.05 -30.47 57.29
C LEU A 763 -3.13 -31.22 58.63
N LYS A 764 -3.95 -30.69 59.56
CA LYS A 764 -4.22 -31.29 60.88
C LYS A 764 -4.76 -32.73 60.82
N ASN A 765 -5.32 -33.16 59.69
CA ASN A 765 -5.83 -34.52 59.47
C ASN A 765 -4.80 -35.48 58.82
N GLY A 766 -3.51 -35.12 58.84
CA GLY A 766 -2.42 -35.93 58.28
C GLY A 766 -2.28 -35.88 56.74
N ARG A 767 -3.22 -35.27 56.01
CA ARG A 767 -3.12 -35.12 54.55
C ARG A 767 -2.21 -33.94 54.19
N SER A 768 -1.37 -34.10 53.18
CA SER A 768 -0.52 -33.00 52.67
C SER A 768 -1.13 -32.38 51.41
N LEU A 769 -1.12 -31.04 51.34
CA LEU A 769 -1.48 -30.29 50.13
C LEU A 769 -0.23 -29.62 49.57
N ARG A 770 -0.05 -29.73 48.26
CA ARG A 770 1.13 -29.24 47.53
C ARG A 770 0.68 -28.26 46.44
N PRO A 771 0.54 -26.95 46.73
CA PRO A 771 0.32 -25.95 45.69
C PRO A 771 1.52 -25.85 44.76
N ASP A 772 1.30 -25.39 43.53
CA ASP A 772 2.39 -25.30 42.54
C ASP A 772 3.40 -24.21 42.91
N LEU A 773 2.92 -23.06 43.39
CA LEU A 773 3.75 -21.93 43.83
C LEU A 773 3.21 -21.29 45.11
N ILE A 774 4.11 -21.01 46.06
CA ILE A 774 3.87 -20.09 47.18
C ILE A 774 4.83 -18.91 47.01
N LEU A 775 4.28 -17.73 46.77
CA LEU A 775 5.03 -16.50 46.55
C LEU A 775 4.97 -15.63 47.80
N ILE A 776 6.13 -15.23 48.33
CA ILE A 776 6.24 -14.43 49.55
C ILE A 776 6.97 -13.14 49.25
N LYS A 777 6.42 -12.01 49.71
CA LYS A 777 7.08 -10.72 49.67
C LYS A 777 6.65 -9.89 50.88
N ASN A 778 7.61 -9.53 51.74
CA ASN A 778 7.34 -8.92 53.03
C ASN A 778 6.38 -9.80 53.85
N LYS A 779 5.19 -9.30 54.20
CA LYS A 779 4.14 -10.03 54.92
C LYS A 779 2.96 -10.44 54.02
N ASP A 780 3.10 -10.27 52.70
CA ASP A 780 2.10 -10.72 51.71
C ASP A 780 2.51 -12.08 51.15
N CYS A 781 1.52 -12.98 51.04
CA CYS A 781 1.68 -14.30 50.46
C CYS A 781 0.61 -14.57 49.39
N ILE A 782 1.03 -15.11 48.25
CA ILE A 782 0.16 -15.49 47.13
C ILE A 782 0.40 -16.97 46.81
N VAL A 783 -0.63 -17.79 46.94
CA VAL A 783 -0.60 -19.20 46.55
C VAL A 783 -1.19 -19.34 45.16
N ILE A 784 -0.47 -19.96 44.23
CA ILE A 784 -0.92 -20.16 42.84
C ILE A 784 -0.87 -21.65 42.50
N ASP A 785 -1.97 -22.15 41.93
CA ASP A 785 -2.01 -23.45 41.26
C ASP A 785 -2.33 -23.20 39.77
N LEU A 786 -1.55 -23.80 38.87
CA LEU A 786 -1.52 -23.52 37.43
C LEU A 786 -2.05 -24.72 36.62
N PRO A 787 -3.36 -25.03 36.65
CA PRO A 787 -3.87 -26.17 35.92
C PRO A 787 -3.82 -25.92 34.41
N VAL A 788 -3.18 -26.85 33.68
CA VAL A 788 -3.23 -26.88 32.21
C VAL A 788 -4.41 -27.74 31.74
N ARG A 789 -5.38 -27.14 31.04
CA ARG A 789 -6.63 -27.81 30.62
C ARG A 789 -6.86 -27.70 29.12
N TYR A 790 -7.48 -28.72 28.52
CA TYR A 790 -7.99 -28.60 27.16
C TYR A 790 -9.20 -27.66 27.15
N GLU A 791 -9.28 -26.77 26.17
CA GLU A 791 -10.27 -25.71 26.17
C GLU A 791 -11.56 -26.15 25.47
N PHE A 792 -12.60 -26.51 26.22
CA PHE A 792 -13.91 -26.86 25.66
C PHE A 792 -14.89 -25.69 25.68
N ASN A 793 -15.02 -25.02 26.83
CA ASN A 793 -15.88 -23.86 27.07
C ASN A 793 -15.32 -23.02 28.23
N ILE A 794 -15.90 -21.84 28.48
CA ILE A 794 -15.41 -20.92 29.51
C ILE A 794 -15.76 -21.39 30.93
N GLU A 795 -16.89 -22.09 31.08
CA GLU A 795 -17.43 -22.54 32.37
C GLU A 795 -16.55 -23.60 33.02
N GLU A 796 -16.00 -24.53 32.23
CA GLU A 796 -15.04 -25.53 32.70
C GLU A 796 -13.74 -24.89 33.19
N ALA A 797 -13.25 -23.87 32.48
CA ALA A 797 -12.09 -23.11 32.93
C ALA A 797 -12.37 -22.37 34.24
N GLN A 798 -13.56 -21.76 34.39
CA GLN A 798 -13.97 -21.12 35.63
C GLN A 798 -14.13 -22.13 36.78
N ARG A 799 -14.74 -23.30 36.54
CA ARG A 799 -14.86 -24.38 37.52
C ARG A 799 -13.48 -24.88 37.96
N ALA A 800 -12.55 -25.08 37.03
CA ALA A 800 -11.18 -25.48 37.34
C ALA A 800 -10.46 -24.43 38.20
N LYS A 801 -10.61 -23.14 37.88
CA LYS A 801 -10.09 -22.04 38.70
C LYS A 801 -10.64 -22.08 40.13
N LEU A 802 -11.97 -22.03 40.29
CA LEU A 802 -12.62 -21.94 41.60
C LEU A 802 -12.36 -23.17 42.46
N SER A 803 -12.34 -24.36 41.84
CA SER A 803 -12.00 -25.61 42.53
C SER A 803 -10.60 -25.56 43.14
N LYS A 804 -9.62 -25.02 42.43
CA LYS A 804 -8.25 -24.86 42.94
C LYS A 804 -8.14 -23.79 44.02
N GLU A 805 -8.81 -22.64 43.85
CA GLU A 805 -8.88 -21.60 44.88
C GLU A 805 -9.45 -22.16 46.19
N LYS A 806 -10.63 -22.80 46.15
CA LYS A 806 -11.26 -23.44 47.32
C LYS A 806 -10.42 -24.56 47.94
N LYS A 807 -9.65 -25.29 47.12
CA LYS A 807 -8.76 -26.37 47.60
C LYS A 807 -7.65 -25.82 48.50
N TYR A 808 -6.96 -24.77 48.08
CA TYR A 808 -5.80 -24.23 48.79
C TYR A 808 -6.13 -23.10 49.76
N GLU A 809 -7.33 -22.52 49.72
CA GLU A 809 -7.77 -21.59 50.76
C GLU A 809 -7.69 -22.21 52.16
N LYS A 810 -7.92 -23.54 52.25
CA LYS A 810 -7.83 -24.34 53.49
C LYS A 810 -6.46 -24.33 54.17
N ILE A 811 -5.38 -24.11 53.43
CA ILE A 811 -4.00 -24.06 53.99
C ILE A 811 -3.56 -22.64 54.32
N SER A 812 -4.39 -21.63 54.08
CA SER A 812 -4.05 -20.24 54.38
C SER A 812 -3.61 -20.01 55.83
N PRO A 813 -4.28 -20.56 56.86
CA PRO A 813 -3.84 -20.37 58.26
C PRO A 813 -2.45 -20.94 58.53
N LEU A 814 -2.15 -22.13 57.97
CA LEU A 814 -0.86 -22.80 58.14
C LEU A 814 0.27 -22.04 57.44
N ILE A 815 -0.01 -21.50 56.26
CA ILE A 815 0.96 -20.66 55.53
C ILE A 815 1.26 -19.35 56.31
N ARG A 816 0.27 -18.78 57.02
CA ARG A 816 0.51 -17.60 57.87
C ARG A 816 1.47 -17.91 59.01
N GLU A 817 1.31 -19.08 59.61
CA GLU A 817 2.15 -19.56 60.71
C GLU A 817 3.57 -19.90 60.21
N GLU A 818 3.68 -20.69 59.15
CA GLU A 818 4.97 -21.17 58.62
C GLU A 818 5.83 -20.04 58.03
N PHE A 819 5.22 -19.06 57.35
CA PHE A 819 5.94 -18.01 56.62
C PHE A 819 5.78 -16.61 57.22
N GLY A 820 5.12 -16.46 58.37
CA GLY A 820 4.89 -15.16 59.02
C GLY A 820 4.05 -14.17 58.19
N ALA A 821 3.22 -14.67 57.27
CA ALA A 821 2.43 -13.83 56.37
C ALA A 821 1.16 -13.28 57.06
N LEU A 822 0.86 -11.99 56.86
CA LEU A 822 -0.39 -11.37 57.35
C LEU A 822 -1.55 -11.56 56.37
N LYS A 823 -1.25 -11.57 55.06
CA LYS A 823 -2.25 -11.66 54.01
C LYS A 823 -1.91 -12.82 53.08
N VAL A 824 -2.79 -13.82 53.04
CA VAL A 824 -2.68 -14.96 52.12
C VAL A 824 -3.84 -14.89 51.12
N GLN A 825 -3.52 -14.95 49.83
CA GLN A 825 -4.52 -15.03 48.75
C GLN A 825 -4.21 -16.22 47.84
N THR A 826 -5.24 -16.99 47.49
CA THR A 826 -5.11 -18.18 46.65
C THR A 826 -5.71 -17.96 45.27
N PHE A 827 -5.01 -18.35 44.21
CA PHE A 827 -5.45 -18.19 42.82
C PHE A 827 -5.30 -19.47 42.01
N GLY A 828 -6.34 -19.80 41.24
CA GLY A 828 -6.30 -20.83 40.20
C GLY A 828 -5.98 -20.21 38.84
N LEU A 829 -4.73 -20.33 38.38
CA LEU A 829 -4.26 -19.75 37.11
C LEU A 829 -4.38 -20.77 35.98
N VAL A 830 -5.56 -20.83 35.36
CA VAL A 830 -5.84 -21.82 34.30
C VAL A 830 -5.15 -21.43 33.00
N VAL A 831 -4.38 -22.35 32.42
CA VAL A 831 -3.76 -22.16 31.10
C VAL A 831 -4.29 -23.22 30.14
N GLY A 832 -4.60 -22.81 28.91
CA GLY A 832 -5.12 -23.71 27.91
C GLY A 832 -4.04 -24.55 27.22
N ALA A 833 -4.33 -25.83 26.96
CA ALA A 833 -3.44 -26.75 26.27
C ALA A 833 -3.19 -26.36 24.80
N ARG A 834 -4.17 -25.71 24.14
CA ARG A 834 -4.03 -25.09 22.81
C ARG A 834 -3.56 -23.65 22.89
N GLY A 835 -2.98 -23.24 24.02
CA GLY A 835 -2.40 -21.93 24.25
C GLY A 835 -3.40 -20.84 24.64
N LYS A 836 -4.61 -21.17 25.12
CA LYS A 836 -5.53 -20.14 25.62
C LYS A 836 -4.98 -19.46 26.88
N TRP A 837 -5.00 -18.14 26.87
CA TRP A 837 -4.87 -17.31 28.07
C TRP A 837 -6.23 -16.74 28.46
N TYR A 838 -6.62 -16.89 29.72
CA TYR A 838 -7.88 -16.36 30.23
C TYR A 838 -7.68 -15.01 30.91
N GLY A 839 -8.58 -14.05 30.67
CA GLY A 839 -8.46 -12.70 31.20
C GLY A 839 -8.44 -12.63 32.73
N PHE A 840 -9.08 -13.58 33.42
CA PHE A 840 -9.05 -13.67 34.88
C PHE A 840 -7.66 -13.96 35.46
N ASN A 841 -6.74 -14.52 34.67
CA ASN A 841 -5.34 -14.75 35.09
C ASN A 841 -4.58 -13.43 35.31
N ASN A 842 -5.10 -12.31 34.82
CA ASN A 842 -4.43 -11.01 34.98
C ASN A 842 -4.54 -10.48 36.42
N LYS A 843 -5.50 -10.95 37.23
CA LYS A 843 -5.68 -10.51 38.62
C LYS A 843 -4.46 -10.84 39.50
N PRO A 844 -4.00 -12.10 39.61
CA PRO A 844 -2.80 -12.42 40.39
C PRO A 844 -1.54 -11.69 39.88
N LEU A 845 -1.37 -11.56 38.56
CA LEU A 845 -0.22 -10.84 38.00
C LEU A 845 -0.18 -9.36 38.36
N LYS A 846 -1.35 -8.70 38.46
CA LYS A 846 -1.43 -7.32 38.97
C LYS A 846 -1.03 -7.22 40.44
N LEU A 847 -1.41 -8.21 41.27
CA LEU A 847 -1.05 -8.25 42.69
C LEU A 847 0.45 -8.46 42.90
N ILE A 848 1.10 -9.23 42.02
CA ILE A 848 2.55 -9.40 41.99
C ILE A 848 3.27 -8.06 41.67
N GLY A 849 2.57 -7.11 41.05
CA GLY A 849 3.08 -5.77 40.73
C GLY A 849 3.44 -5.57 39.26
N LEU A 850 3.03 -6.48 38.36
CA LEU A 850 3.30 -6.34 36.93
C LEU A 850 2.46 -5.20 36.33
N SER A 851 3.11 -4.37 35.51
CA SER A 851 2.40 -3.36 34.71
C SER A 851 1.52 -4.01 33.64
N THR A 852 0.48 -3.31 33.18
CA THR A 852 -0.43 -3.81 32.12
C THR A 852 0.31 -4.25 30.85
N SER A 853 1.38 -3.52 30.47
CA SER A 853 2.21 -3.86 29.31
C SER A 853 3.02 -5.15 29.53
N ARG A 854 3.56 -5.33 30.74
CA ARG A 854 4.31 -6.53 31.10
C ARG A 854 3.39 -7.74 31.19
N ILE A 855 2.21 -7.60 31.80
CA ILE A 855 1.17 -8.64 31.82
C ILE A 855 0.87 -9.09 30.39
N LEU A 856 0.59 -8.16 29.47
CA LEU A 856 0.30 -8.51 28.08
C LEU A 856 1.44 -9.31 27.42
N SER A 857 2.68 -8.91 27.68
CA SER A 857 3.87 -9.57 27.12
C SER A 857 4.09 -10.96 27.71
N PHE A 858 3.91 -11.09 29.02
CA PHE A 858 4.02 -12.35 29.76
C PHE A 858 2.88 -13.33 29.41
N SER A 859 1.64 -12.86 29.31
CA SER A 859 0.50 -13.68 28.87
C SER A 859 0.72 -14.25 27.46
N LYS A 860 1.31 -13.47 26.55
CA LYS A 860 1.72 -13.98 25.22
C LYS A 860 2.81 -15.03 25.32
N LEU A 861 3.80 -14.84 26.20
CA LEU A 861 4.85 -15.84 26.44
C LEU A 861 4.25 -17.15 26.97
N MET A 862 3.40 -17.09 28.01
CA MET A 862 2.74 -18.26 28.60
C MET A 862 1.86 -19.00 27.60
N SER A 863 1.04 -18.26 26.84
CA SER A 863 0.22 -18.83 25.76
C SER A 863 1.07 -19.60 24.73
N ARG A 864 2.17 -18.99 24.26
CA ARG A 864 3.08 -19.60 23.28
C ARG A 864 3.77 -20.85 23.81
N ARG A 865 4.28 -20.78 25.05
CA ARG A 865 5.00 -21.88 25.69
C ARG A 865 4.07 -23.05 26.00
N SER A 866 2.86 -22.78 26.49
CA SER A 866 1.84 -23.80 26.70
C SER A 866 1.54 -24.57 25.42
N LEU A 867 1.29 -23.85 24.32
CA LEU A 867 1.06 -24.47 23.02
C LEU A 867 2.28 -25.28 22.57
N LEU A 868 3.49 -24.72 22.63
CA LEU A 868 4.71 -25.39 22.19
C LEU A 868 4.94 -26.71 22.95
N TYR A 869 4.84 -26.68 24.28
CA TYR A 869 5.02 -27.87 25.10
C TYR A 869 3.93 -28.93 24.84
N SER A 870 2.68 -28.51 24.57
CA SER A 870 1.63 -29.44 24.13
C SER A 870 1.95 -30.09 22.78
N LEU A 871 2.56 -29.36 21.85
CA LEU A 871 2.96 -29.92 20.54
C LEU A 871 4.13 -30.89 20.68
N ASP A 872 5.09 -30.60 21.56
CA ASP A 872 6.20 -31.51 21.85
C ASP A 872 5.69 -32.83 22.44
N MET A 873 4.68 -32.78 23.33
CA MET A 873 3.99 -33.97 23.83
C MET A 873 3.32 -34.78 22.73
N LEU A 874 2.60 -34.14 21.80
CA LEU A 874 1.95 -34.82 20.68
C LEU A 874 2.98 -35.48 19.75
N SER A 875 4.12 -34.83 19.54
CA SER A 875 5.22 -35.40 18.78
C SER A 875 5.84 -36.61 19.49
N ALA A 876 5.93 -36.59 20.82
CA ALA A 876 6.42 -37.73 21.60
C ALA A 876 5.45 -38.91 21.51
N PHE A 877 4.15 -38.65 21.55
CA PHE A 877 3.10 -39.67 21.43
C PHE A 877 3.03 -40.32 20.04
N SER A 878 3.36 -39.56 19.00
CA SER A 878 3.28 -40.04 17.61
C SER A 878 4.47 -40.90 17.19
N ARG A 879 5.59 -40.81 17.92
CA ARG A 879 6.74 -41.71 17.79
C ARG A 879 6.38 -42.99 18.53
#